data_AF-A0A7X7J534-F1
#
_entry.id   AF-A0A7X7J534-F1
#
_cell.length_a   1.000
_cell.length_b   1.000
_cell.length_c   1.000
_cell.angle_alpha   90.00
_cell.angle_beta   90.00
_cell.angle_gamma   90.00
#
_symmetry.space_group_name_H-M   'P 1'
#
loop_
_entity.id
_entity.type
_entity.pdbx_description
1 polymer ?
#
loop_
_entity_poly.entity_id
_entity_poly.type
_entity_poly.pdbx_seq_one_letter_code
_entity_poly.pdbx_strand_id
1 'polypeptide(L)'
;FVKEIVPIETYMLMTAVNETEYEILDAFLSDADDTVMEVHKQLRRMQGDFFVEAGIDGKGIRIAVFDAGFPKVDIHPAFKHLRDNNLIIKTWNFPLKKENVYGWNSHGTMTLSCIAGIGSQQSMIYNEIEKKNVKLGLATGAEFLLARTEVSIEPGREEVWWMQAMEWADKNGADIISSSLGYGDARHDVSDMDGKKCLVSRAANMAAAKGMLVCNSMGNEADKKSWKTLIAPADADSVLTVGGIGYNDYHAYFSSYGPTADGRLKPNVCAYATQCRVANPSSNQDKQYDFASGTSFSCPLVAGFAACAWQKQRNLNAMELKREIERSADLYPYFDYAYGYGVPQASYFMFPEIKSINKTFEIEETDDFFIIKPLVLDCDNRMYYHIKNKDGSLTCYANVYFKNEDQIKNDFFSVSNPQSNVREVKISKKSLLEDKQLTVFYKGYVFTVSLSETDIAHLKTDTLKEIKPVTYTDFMWIREKSTNDNKPSTYGVNAIHYVYPYLQWGFMLPLEPMPQFIFGKTQNFTIGVAYKGNVSKWYSLGGSIAYTYNSYRINTPPIRTFAPMKIKTKEKVNINMLSMDIYQRFRLFPGEQLGFGCYIDMGVYGGWNFDNYCISITKTKTNQQDDLTIIRRKSKIKGDSYIPIPPLQWGVNIRIGYGLLAVYGRYRISDIIANDLFPRGDEKLHIYDFPKLEVGLQLTIPTSM
;
A
#
# COMPACT_ATOMS: atom_id res chain seq x y z
N PHE A 1 -0.16 -24.80 31.60
CA PHE A 1 -0.03 -25.67 32.78
C PHE A 1 1.45 -25.92 33.07
N VAL A 2 2.21 -24.88 33.44
CA VAL A 2 3.49 -24.96 34.20
C VAL A 2 3.57 -23.60 34.91
N LYS A 3 3.76 -23.61 36.22
CA LYS A 3 3.67 -22.39 37.05
C LYS A 3 5.03 -21.70 37.22
N GLU A 4 6.14 -22.44 37.13
CA GLU A 4 7.52 -21.92 37.10
C GLU A 4 8.52 -23.06 36.75
N ILE A 5 9.70 -22.73 36.22
CA ILE A 5 10.85 -23.64 36.04
C ILE A 5 12.07 -22.99 36.70
N VAL A 6 12.74 -23.71 37.61
CA VAL A 6 13.98 -23.29 38.28
C VAL A 6 15.11 -24.25 37.89
N PRO A 7 16.26 -23.75 37.39
CA PRO A 7 17.38 -24.59 37.01
C PRO A 7 18.13 -25.15 38.23
N ILE A 8 18.48 -26.44 38.17
CA ILE A 8 19.38 -27.11 39.12
C ILE A 8 20.79 -27.09 38.51
N GLU A 9 21.77 -26.69 39.32
CA GLU A 9 23.19 -26.44 39.01
C GLU A 9 23.78 -27.21 37.81
N THR A 10 24.46 -26.47 36.94
CA THR A 10 25.18 -26.98 35.77
C THR A 10 26.62 -27.33 36.14
N TYR A 11 27.05 -28.58 35.95
CA TYR A 11 28.46 -28.97 36.02
C TYR A 11 29.09 -29.02 34.62
N MET A 12 30.31 -28.51 34.50
CA MET A 12 31.12 -28.51 33.27
C MET A 12 32.03 -29.75 33.27
N LEU A 13 31.87 -30.64 32.28
CA LEU A 13 32.82 -31.72 32.01
C LEU A 13 33.81 -31.23 30.95
N MET A 14 35.05 -30.96 31.36
CA MET A 14 36.16 -30.73 30.42
C MET A 14 36.66 -32.08 29.90
N THR A 15 36.48 -32.33 28.60
CA THR A 15 37.30 -33.29 27.85
C THR A 15 38.29 -32.51 27.01
N ALA A 16 39.58 -32.70 27.31
CA ALA A 16 40.67 -32.20 26.49
C ALA A 16 40.65 -32.88 25.13
N VAL A 17 40.58 -32.10 24.05
CA VAL A 17 40.74 -32.61 22.68
C VAL A 17 41.99 -31.95 22.10
N ASN A 18 42.91 -32.81 21.65
CA ASN A 18 44.17 -32.45 21.04
C ASN A 18 43.96 -31.67 19.74
N GLU A 19 44.83 -30.69 19.51
CA GLU A 19 44.97 -29.94 18.26
C GLU A 19 45.37 -30.90 17.13
N THR A 20 44.45 -31.21 16.20
CA THR A 20 44.73 -31.62 14.80
C THR A 20 43.42 -31.89 14.06
N GLU A 21 42.67 -30.85 13.70
CA GLU A 21 41.63 -30.95 12.65
C GLU A 21 41.44 -29.56 11.99
N TYR A 22 42.37 -29.20 11.11
CA TYR A 22 42.24 -28.05 10.21
C TYR A 22 42.54 -28.42 8.73
N GLU A 23 42.50 -29.70 8.37
CA GLU A 23 42.84 -30.19 7.03
C GLU A 23 41.69 -30.88 6.27
N ILE A 24 40.42 -30.75 6.69
CA ILE A 24 39.29 -31.37 5.95
C ILE A 24 38.59 -30.42 4.96
N LEU A 25 39.04 -29.16 4.80
CA LEU A 25 38.39 -28.25 3.84
C LEU A 25 38.90 -28.35 2.38
N ASP A 26 40.03 -29.01 2.12
CA ASP A 26 40.63 -29.07 0.77
C ASP A 26 40.53 -30.44 0.08
N ALA A 27 39.91 -31.44 0.70
CA ALA A 27 39.85 -32.81 0.17
C ALA A 27 38.50 -33.23 -0.47
N PHE A 28 37.52 -32.33 -0.59
CA PHE A 28 36.22 -32.63 -1.23
C PHE A 28 36.06 -32.06 -2.65
N LEU A 29 37.14 -31.56 -3.27
CA LEU A 29 37.13 -31.03 -4.64
C LEU A 29 37.74 -31.99 -5.69
N SER A 30 37.52 -33.29 -5.54
CA SER A 30 37.75 -34.22 -6.65
C SER A 30 36.59 -35.21 -6.74
N ASP A 31 35.93 -35.17 -7.90
CA ASP A 31 34.85 -36.04 -8.37
C ASP A 31 33.44 -35.69 -7.89
N ALA A 32 32.90 -34.56 -8.35
CA ALA A 32 31.45 -34.34 -8.42
C ALA A 32 31.03 -33.92 -9.83
N ASP A 33 30.24 -34.81 -10.41
CA ASP A 33 29.59 -34.83 -11.72
C ASP A 33 28.82 -33.53 -12.06
N ASP A 34 28.64 -33.27 -13.36
CA ASP A 34 28.01 -32.08 -13.95
C ASP A 34 26.58 -31.81 -13.40
N THR A 35 26.42 -30.96 -12.37
CA THR A 35 25.27 -30.05 -12.13
C THR A 35 25.41 -29.23 -10.82
N VAL A 36 26.49 -28.47 -10.65
CA VAL A 36 26.57 -27.51 -9.52
C VAL A 36 25.57 -26.36 -9.76
N MET A 37 24.47 -26.34 -9.01
CA MET A 37 23.56 -25.19 -8.99
C MET A 37 24.19 -24.05 -8.19
N GLU A 38 24.69 -23.03 -8.88
CA GLU A 38 25.22 -21.83 -8.22
C GLU A 38 24.07 -20.97 -7.63
N VAL A 39 24.37 -20.23 -6.56
CA VAL A 39 23.45 -19.23 -5.98
C VAL A 39 23.70 -17.86 -6.57
N HIS A 40 22.64 -17.13 -6.97
CA HIS A 40 22.79 -15.76 -7.48
C HIS A 40 23.40 -14.82 -6.41
N LYS A 41 24.01 -13.71 -6.82
CA LYS A 41 24.64 -12.73 -5.89
C LYS A 41 23.71 -12.28 -4.76
N GLN A 42 22.41 -12.15 -5.05
CA GLN A 42 21.38 -11.80 -4.06
C GLN A 42 21.21 -12.83 -2.93
N LEU A 43 21.52 -14.10 -3.19
CA LEU A 43 21.49 -15.17 -2.20
C LEU A 43 22.84 -15.30 -1.49
N ARG A 44 23.95 -15.14 -2.21
CA ARG A 44 25.30 -15.14 -1.62
C ARG A 44 25.48 -14.09 -0.53
N ARG A 45 24.82 -12.93 -0.65
CA ARG A 45 24.88 -11.89 0.39
C ARG A 45 24.25 -12.30 1.73
N MET A 46 23.32 -13.26 1.68
CA MET A 46 22.72 -13.91 2.85
C MET A 46 23.43 -15.23 3.20
N GLN A 47 24.58 -15.52 2.57
CA GLN A 47 25.32 -16.79 2.64
C GLN A 47 24.47 -18.00 2.26
N GLY A 48 23.54 -17.83 1.32
CA GLY A 48 22.60 -18.87 0.93
C GLY A 48 23.24 -20.14 0.36
N ASP A 49 24.50 -20.05 -0.09
CA ASP A 49 25.38 -21.16 -0.43
C ASP A 49 25.45 -22.22 0.68
N PHE A 50 25.61 -21.84 1.95
CA PHE A 50 25.66 -22.82 3.05
C PHE A 50 24.36 -23.64 3.18
N PHE A 51 23.21 -23.06 2.91
CA PHE A 51 21.96 -23.82 2.88
C PHE A 51 21.92 -24.77 1.68
N VAL A 52 22.31 -24.28 0.50
CA VAL A 52 22.28 -25.07 -0.74
C VAL A 52 23.24 -26.26 -0.68
N GLU A 53 24.46 -26.06 -0.21
CA GLU A 53 25.47 -27.11 -0.01
C GLU A 53 25.02 -28.17 0.99
N ALA A 54 24.29 -27.77 2.03
CA ALA A 54 23.73 -28.68 3.01
C ALA A 54 22.40 -29.34 2.58
N GLY A 55 21.92 -29.10 1.35
CA GLY A 55 20.66 -29.64 0.86
C GLY A 55 19.42 -29.07 1.56
N ILE A 56 19.52 -27.87 2.14
CA ILE A 56 18.43 -27.15 2.81
C ILE A 56 17.80 -26.18 1.81
N ASP A 57 16.56 -26.44 1.44
CA ASP A 57 15.84 -25.74 0.37
C ASP A 57 14.40 -25.38 0.74
N GLY A 58 14.07 -25.31 2.03
CA GLY A 58 12.74 -24.99 2.54
C GLY A 58 11.77 -26.17 2.56
N LYS A 59 12.23 -27.40 2.34
CA LYS A 59 11.38 -28.59 2.33
C LYS A 59 10.55 -28.73 3.62
N GLY A 60 9.25 -28.98 3.43
CA GLY A 60 8.28 -29.14 4.51
C GLY A 60 7.81 -27.83 5.14
N ILE A 61 8.18 -26.68 4.55
CA ILE A 61 7.63 -25.37 4.90
C ILE A 61 6.61 -24.98 3.82
N ARG A 62 5.44 -24.50 4.24
CA ARG A 62 4.41 -23.97 3.35
C ARG A 62 4.39 -22.45 3.38
N ILE A 63 4.57 -21.83 2.23
CA ILE A 63 4.65 -20.38 2.05
C ILE A 63 3.42 -19.90 1.27
N ALA A 64 2.64 -19.02 1.87
CA ALA A 64 1.57 -18.31 1.20
C ALA A 64 2.09 -16.98 0.64
N VAL A 65 1.99 -16.81 -0.68
CA VAL A 65 2.48 -15.62 -1.40
C VAL A 65 1.29 -14.76 -1.79
N PHE A 66 1.21 -13.56 -1.21
CA PHE A 66 0.14 -12.60 -1.46
C PHE A 66 0.66 -11.53 -2.42
N ASP A 67 0.05 -11.45 -3.61
CA ASP A 67 0.50 -10.52 -4.63
C ASP A 67 -0.64 -10.14 -5.60
N ALA A 68 -0.33 -9.32 -6.60
CA ALA A 68 -1.27 -8.82 -7.59
C ALA A 68 -1.59 -9.85 -8.70
N GLY A 69 -0.74 -10.84 -8.92
CA GLY A 69 -0.96 -11.86 -9.94
C GLY A 69 0.28 -12.71 -10.20
N PHE A 70 0.08 -13.87 -10.83
CA PHE A 70 1.14 -14.85 -11.07
C PHE A 70 1.21 -15.29 -12.54
N PRO A 71 1.13 -14.37 -13.53
CA PRO A 71 1.10 -14.77 -14.93
C PRO A 71 2.32 -15.61 -15.32
N LYS A 72 2.06 -16.64 -16.13
CA LYS A 72 3.04 -17.61 -16.62
C LYS A 72 3.74 -18.47 -15.56
N VAL A 73 3.39 -18.42 -14.27
CA VAL A 73 3.96 -19.37 -13.29
C VAL A 73 3.67 -20.83 -13.65
N ASP A 74 2.57 -21.08 -14.34
CA ASP A 74 2.14 -22.38 -14.90
C ASP A 74 3.00 -22.89 -16.06
N ILE A 75 3.78 -22.03 -16.73
CA ILE A 75 4.56 -22.41 -17.93
C ILE A 75 6.03 -21.99 -17.87
N HIS A 76 6.39 -20.98 -17.09
CA HIS A 76 7.72 -20.39 -17.08
C HIS A 76 8.77 -21.38 -16.54
N PRO A 77 9.96 -21.50 -17.17
CA PRO A 77 10.96 -22.52 -16.78
C PRO A 77 11.47 -22.35 -15.35
N ALA A 78 11.54 -21.12 -14.84
CA ALA A 78 11.95 -20.84 -13.46
C ALA A 78 11.16 -21.62 -12.40
N PHE A 79 9.92 -22.01 -12.70
CA PHE A 79 9.03 -22.74 -11.79
C PHE A 79 8.75 -24.17 -12.27
N LYS A 80 9.49 -24.68 -13.26
CA LYS A 80 9.30 -26.04 -13.78
C LYS A 80 9.43 -27.07 -12.66
N HIS A 81 10.47 -26.95 -11.84
CA HIS A 81 10.66 -27.82 -10.67
C HIS A 81 9.49 -27.77 -9.67
N LEU A 82 8.86 -26.61 -9.45
CA LEU A 82 7.67 -26.52 -8.58
C LEU A 82 6.49 -27.29 -9.15
N ARG A 83 6.29 -27.24 -10.47
CA ARG A 83 5.20 -27.96 -11.15
C ARG A 83 5.46 -29.46 -11.23
N ASP A 84 6.67 -29.85 -11.63
CA ASP A 84 7.07 -31.26 -11.74
C ASP A 84 6.94 -31.99 -10.39
N ASN A 85 7.20 -31.28 -9.27
CA ASN A 85 7.15 -31.83 -7.92
C ASN A 85 5.82 -31.53 -7.18
N ASN A 86 4.80 -30.98 -7.85
CA ASN A 86 3.51 -30.62 -7.25
C ASN A 86 3.61 -29.70 -6.01
N LEU A 87 4.58 -28.79 -6.00
CA LEU A 87 4.84 -27.88 -4.89
C LEU A 87 3.94 -26.64 -4.88
N ILE A 88 3.17 -26.38 -5.95
CA ILE A 88 2.09 -25.38 -5.92
C ILE A 88 0.82 -26.07 -5.43
N ILE A 89 0.56 -25.98 -4.13
CA ILE A 89 -0.50 -26.74 -3.44
C ILE A 89 -1.88 -26.18 -3.77
N LYS A 90 -2.02 -24.85 -3.79
CA LYS A 90 -3.30 -24.21 -4.04
C LYS A 90 -3.16 -22.78 -4.53
N THR A 91 -4.16 -22.34 -5.27
CA THR A 91 -4.25 -20.98 -5.77
C THR A 91 -5.63 -20.40 -5.51
N TRP A 92 -5.72 -19.12 -5.19
CA TRP A 92 -7.00 -18.43 -5.05
C TRP A 92 -6.92 -16.96 -5.44
N ASN A 93 -7.86 -16.54 -6.28
CA ASN A 93 -8.05 -15.18 -6.72
C ASN A 93 -9.22 -14.58 -5.95
N PHE A 94 -8.91 -13.74 -4.95
CA PHE A 94 -9.90 -13.14 -4.06
C PHE A 94 -10.83 -12.15 -4.79
N PRO A 95 -10.33 -11.29 -5.70
CA PRO A 95 -11.20 -10.43 -6.49
C PRO A 95 -12.23 -11.19 -7.35
N LEU A 96 -11.80 -12.26 -8.03
CA LEU A 96 -12.65 -13.01 -8.97
C LEU A 96 -13.30 -14.27 -8.38
N LYS A 97 -13.01 -14.60 -7.12
CA LYS A 97 -13.51 -15.78 -6.39
C LYS A 97 -13.34 -17.09 -7.16
N LYS A 98 -12.13 -17.33 -7.70
CA LYS A 98 -11.78 -18.52 -8.49
C LYS A 98 -10.34 -18.94 -8.24
N GLU A 99 -9.98 -20.17 -8.59
CA GLU A 99 -8.61 -20.68 -8.37
C GLU A 99 -7.57 -20.06 -9.30
N ASN A 100 -7.95 -19.60 -10.49
CA ASN A 100 -7.00 -19.06 -11.46
C ASN A 100 -6.40 -17.71 -11.02
N VAL A 101 -5.09 -17.72 -10.76
CA VAL A 101 -4.25 -16.57 -10.39
C VAL A 101 -3.25 -16.14 -11.48
N TYR A 102 -3.19 -16.85 -12.60
CA TYR A 102 -2.16 -16.68 -13.66
C TYR A 102 -2.42 -15.50 -14.62
N GLY A 103 -3.09 -14.45 -14.14
CA GLY A 103 -3.34 -13.24 -14.91
C GLY A 103 -2.95 -11.98 -14.16
N TRP A 104 -3.29 -10.84 -14.75
CA TRP A 104 -3.19 -9.50 -14.15
C TRP A 104 -1.80 -8.86 -14.15
N ASN A 105 -1.05 -8.98 -13.06
CA ASN A 105 0.21 -8.25 -12.87
C ASN A 105 1.36 -9.24 -12.70
N SER A 106 2.46 -9.02 -13.40
CA SER A 106 3.67 -9.84 -13.36
C SER A 106 4.42 -9.80 -12.03
N HIS A 107 4.08 -8.86 -11.16
CA HIS A 107 4.74 -8.64 -9.88
C HIS A 107 4.84 -9.93 -9.03
N GLY A 108 3.76 -10.69 -8.88
CA GLY A 108 3.79 -11.92 -8.08
C GLY A 108 4.60 -13.05 -8.71
N THR A 109 4.71 -13.10 -10.04
CA THR A 109 5.65 -14.01 -10.72
C THR A 109 7.10 -13.63 -10.39
N MET A 110 7.42 -12.33 -10.40
CA MET A 110 8.75 -11.86 -10.04
C MET A 110 9.06 -12.11 -8.56
N THR A 111 8.13 -11.80 -7.65
CA THR A 111 8.20 -12.07 -6.21
C THR A 111 8.44 -13.55 -5.93
N LEU A 112 7.63 -14.45 -6.51
CA LEU A 112 7.78 -15.90 -6.34
C LEU A 112 9.15 -16.40 -6.81
N SER A 113 9.72 -15.80 -7.86
CA SER A 113 11.07 -16.16 -8.33
C SER A 113 12.17 -15.82 -7.33
N CYS A 114 12.01 -14.78 -6.51
CA CYS A 114 12.93 -14.46 -5.42
C CYS A 114 12.78 -15.42 -4.23
N ILE A 115 11.66 -16.15 -4.10
CA ILE A 115 11.49 -17.16 -3.06
C ILE A 115 12.09 -18.50 -3.51
N ALA A 116 11.76 -18.93 -4.74
CA ALA A 116 12.03 -20.30 -5.20
C ALA A 116 12.41 -20.43 -6.69
N GLY A 117 12.65 -19.33 -7.42
CA GLY A 117 12.95 -19.42 -8.85
C GLY A 117 14.31 -20.08 -9.12
N ILE A 118 14.38 -20.91 -10.17
CA ILE A 118 15.65 -21.41 -10.72
C ILE A 118 15.88 -20.77 -12.09
N GLY A 119 16.84 -19.86 -12.16
CA GLY A 119 17.27 -19.17 -13.36
C GLY A 119 18.14 -20.04 -14.26
N SER A 120 18.20 -19.71 -15.55
CA SER A 120 19.34 -20.09 -16.40
C SER A 120 20.26 -18.89 -16.54
N GLN A 121 21.53 -19.04 -16.15
CA GLN A 121 22.56 -18.05 -16.43
C GLN A 121 23.37 -18.52 -17.64
N GLN A 122 23.51 -17.62 -18.61
CA GLN A 122 24.35 -17.84 -19.77
C GLN A 122 25.66 -17.10 -19.53
N SER A 123 26.77 -17.83 -19.44
CA SER A 123 28.12 -17.25 -19.39
C SER A 123 28.84 -17.56 -20.69
N MET A 124 29.57 -16.57 -21.22
CA MET A 124 30.48 -16.77 -22.35
C MET A 124 31.87 -17.03 -21.78
N ILE A 125 32.34 -18.28 -21.89
CA ILE A 125 33.69 -18.67 -21.50
C ILE A 125 34.36 -19.28 -22.73
N TYR A 126 35.51 -18.74 -23.13
CA TYR A 126 36.27 -19.21 -24.30
C TYR A 126 35.47 -19.38 -25.61
N ASN A 127 34.53 -18.46 -25.90
CA ASN A 127 33.62 -18.51 -27.06
C ASN A 127 32.58 -19.64 -27.05
N GLU A 128 32.42 -20.35 -25.94
CA GLU A 128 31.33 -21.31 -25.73
C GLU A 128 30.26 -20.72 -24.79
N ILE A 129 29.01 -21.06 -25.09
CA ILE A 129 27.85 -20.70 -24.29
C ILE A 129 27.68 -21.78 -23.22
N GLU A 130 28.03 -21.46 -21.98
CA GLU A 130 27.68 -22.32 -20.85
C GLU A 130 26.33 -21.87 -20.28
N LYS A 131 25.37 -22.78 -20.21
CA LYS A 131 24.07 -22.56 -19.56
C LYS A 131 24.06 -23.30 -18.23
N LYS A 132 24.27 -22.58 -17.13
CA LYS A 132 24.14 -23.12 -15.78
C LYS A 132 22.78 -22.76 -15.17
N ASN A 133 22.24 -23.68 -14.38
CA ASN A 133 21.10 -23.39 -13.52
C ASN A 133 21.58 -22.60 -12.29
N VAL A 134 20.92 -21.50 -11.98
CA VAL A 134 21.28 -20.61 -10.89
C VAL A 134 20.05 -20.36 -10.02
N LYS A 135 20.15 -20.59 -8.71
CA LYS A 135 19.05 -20.29 -7.78
C LYS A 135 18.86 -18.78 -7.65
N LEU A 136 17.63 -18.32 -7.92
CA LEU A 136 17.18 -16.95 -7.70
C LEU A 136 16.55 -16.78 -6.31
N GLY A 137 15.98 -17.86 -5.77
CA GLY A 137 15.47 -17.97 -4.41
C GLY A 137 15.95 -19.24 -3.71
N LEU A 138 15.95 -19.23 -2.38
CA LEU A 138 16.49 -20.34 -1.57
C LEU A 138 15.51 -21.50 -1.39
N ALA A 139 14.21 -21.20 -1.29
CA ALA A 139 13.19 -22.15 -0.87
C ALA A 139 12.62 -22.98 -2.05
N THR A 140 13.51 -23.60 -2.85
CA THR A 140 13.12 -24.36 -4.05
C THR A 140 12.35 -25.66 -3.76
N GLY A 141 12.41 -26.16 -2.52
CA GLY A 141 11.70 -27.35 -2.05
C GLY A 141 10.48 -27.06 -1.18
N ALA A 142 10.15 -25.78 -0.95
CA ALA A 142 8.98 -25.38 -0.17
C ALA A 142 7.66 -25.60 -0.93
N GLU A 143 6.56 -25.65 -0.19
CA GLU A 143 5.20 -25.72 -0.72
C GLU A 143 4.60 -24.32 -0.84
N PHE A 144 3.80 -24.08 -1.88
CA PHE A 144 3.31 -22.74 -2.21
C PHE A 144 1.78 -22.66 -2.26
N LEU A 145 1.26 -21.63 -1.60
CA LEU A 145 -0.11 -21.17 -1.73
C LEU A 145 -0.09 -19.80 -2.42
N LEU A 146 -0.69 -19.65 -3.61
CA LEU A 146 -0.65 -18.40 -4.36
C LEU A 146 -1.99 -17.64 -4.23
N ALA A 147 -1.97 -16.50 -3.56
CA ALA A 147 -3.15 -15.67 -3.35
C ALA A 147 -3.04 -14.38 -4.17
N ARG A 148 -4.00 -14.16 -5.06
CA ARG A 148 -4.16 -12.87 -5.72
C ARG A 148 -5.10 -11.97 -4.91
N THR A 149 -4.59 -10.83 -4.44
CA THR A 149 -5.34 -9.88 -3.60
C THR A 149 -5.50 -8.49 -4.22
N GLU A 150 -4.84 -8.17 -5.33
CA GLU A 150 -4.87 -6.80 -5.89
C GLU A 150 -5.60 -6.66 -7.24
N VAL A 151 -6.07 -5.43 -7.50
CA VAL A 151 -6.71 -4.96 -8.74
C VAL A 151 -6.26 -3.53 -9.08
N SER A 152 -6.71 -2.93 -10.19
CA SER A 152 -6.19 -1.62 -10.64
C SER A 152 -6.84 -0.46 -9.90
N ILE A 153 -8.13 -0.58 -9.58
CA ILE A 153 -8.95 0.52 -9.09
C ILE A 153 -10.00 -0.04 -8.15
N GLU A 154 -9.67 -0.23 -6.87
CA GLU A 154 -10.65 -0.35 -5.79
C GLU A 154 -10.03 0.10 -4.46
N PRO A 155 -10.23 1.38 -4.03
CA PRO A 155 -9.67 1.82 -2.76
C PRO A 155 -10.30 1.03 -1.60
N GLY A 156 -9.46 0.29 -0.88
CA GLY A 156 -9.79 -0.36 0.40
C GLY A 156 -10.20 -1.84 0.34
N ARG A 157 -10.68 -2.36 -0.80
CA ARG A 157 -11.03 -3.80 -0.89
C ARG A 157 -9.81 -4.72 -0.80
N GLU A 158 -8.66 -4.25 -1.25
CA GLU A 158 -7.41 -5.02 -1.24
C GLU A 158 -6.96 -5.37 0.17
N GLU A 159 -7.11 -4.46 1.13
CA GLU A 159 -6.83 -4.76 2.55
C GLU A 159 -7.76 -5.85 3.10
N VAL A 160 -9.02 -5.87 2.67
CA VAL A 160 -10.01 -6.89 3.04
C VAL A 160 -9.71 -8.22 2.35
N TRP A 161 -9.21 -8.20 1.12
CA TRP A 161 -8.77 -9.41 0.41
C TRP A 161 -7.46 -9.96 0.98
N TRP A 162 -6.53 -9.10 1.41
CA TRP A 162 -5.33 -9.49 2.13
C TRP A 162 -5.68 -10.21 3.43
N MET A 163 -6.62 -9.67 4.21
CA MET A 163 -7.12 -10.32 5.42
C MET A 163 -7.79 -11.69 5.12
N GLN A 164 -8.63 -11.77 4.08
CA GLN A 164 -9.23 -13.06 3.66
C GLN A 164 -8.17 -14.05 3.15
N ALA A 165 -7.12 -13.57 2.49
CA ALA A 165 -6.00 -14.39 2.07
C ALA A 165 -5.22 -14.94 3.26
N MET A 166 -5.07 -14.14 4.32
CA MET A 166 -4.50 -14.57 5.59
C MET A 166 -5.33 -15.70 6.23
N GLU A 167 -6.65 -15.55 6.32
CA GLU A 167 -7.52 -16.63 6.83
C GLU A 167 -7.48 -17.89 5.95
N TRP A 168 -7.40 -17.71 4.64
CA TRP A 168 -7.24 -18.81 3.70
C TRP A 168 -5.86 -19.48 3.85
N ALA A 169 -4.79 -18.74 4.08
CA ALA A 169 -3.46 -19.28 4.32
C ALA A 169 -3.43 -20.13 5.60
N ASP A 170 -4.00 -19.63 6.70
CA ASP A 170 -4.18 -20.37 7.97
C ASP A 170 -4.95 -21.68 7.72
N LYS A 171 -6.10 -21.59 7.05
CA LYS A 171 -6.93 -22.76 6.70
C LYS A 171 -6.19 -23.82 5.88
N ASN A 172 -5.26 -23.41 5.02
CA ASN A 172 -4.47 -24.33 4.21
C ASN A 172 -3.09 -24.60 4.82
N GLY A 173 -2.86 -24.28 6.09
CA GLY A 173 -1.67 -24.67 6.86
C GLY A 173 -0.39 -23.99 6.39
N ALA A 174 -0.44 -22.71 6.04
CA ALA A 174 0.78 -21.94 5.78
C ALA A 174 1.61 -21.82 7.06
N ASP A 175 2.93 -21.93 6.93
CA ASP A 175 3.90 -21.58 7.98
C ASP A 175 4.35 -20.13 7.83
N ILE A 176 4.55 -19.67 6.59
CA ILE A 176 5.04 -18.33 6.26
C ILE A 176 4.04 -17.61 5.34
N ILE A 177 3.76 -16.34 5.61
CA ILE A 177 3.15 -15.43 4.64
C ILE A 177 4.25 -14.52 4.07
N SER A 178 4.41 -14.49 2.76
CA SER A 178 5.24 -13.51 2.06
C SER A 178 4.34 -12.54 1.32
N SER A 179 4.42 -11.26 1.69
CA SER A 179 3.57 -10.20 1.14
C SER A 179 4.44 -9.02 0.69
N SER A 180 4.54 -8.86 -0.63
CA SER A 180 5.19 -7.71 -1.27
C SER A 180 4.17 -6.63 -1.63
N LEU A 181 3.24 -6.40 -0.70
CA LEU A 181 2.13 -5.47 -0.80
C LEU A 181 2.13 -4.56 0.43
N GLY A 182 1.60 -3.35 0.27
CA GLY A 182 1.41 -2.47 1.41
C GLY A 182 0.57 -1.24 1.08
N TYR A 183 0.05 -0.62 2.12
CA TYR A 183 -0.96 0.43 2.04
C TYR A 183 -0.54 1.61 2.91
N GLY A 184 -0.27 2.75 2.26
CA GLY A 184 0.23 3.98 2.89
C GLY A 184 -0.56 5.22 2.48
N ASP A 185 0.14 6.24 1.97
CA ASP A 185 -0.34 7.61 1.66
C ASP A 185 -1.70 7.70 0.94
N ALA A 186 -2.01 6.73 0.08
CA ALA A 186 -3.29 6.70 -0.63
C ALA A 186 -4.51 6.35 0.25
N ARG A 187 -4.31 5.86 1.47
CA ARG A 187 -5.37 5.26 2.32
C ARG A 187 -5.27 5.60 3.81
N HIS A 188 -4.07 5.86 4.29
CA HIS A 188 -3.78 6.02 5.71
C HIS A 188 -3.00 7.31 5.93
N ASP A 189 -3.00 7.81 7.16
CA ASP A 189 -2.07 8.85 7.60
C ASP A 189 -0.81 8.21 8.19
N VAL A 190 0.31 8.94 8.24
CA VAL A 190 1.54 8.45 8.91
C VAL A 190 1.26 8.05 10.37
N SER A 191 0.35 8.75 11.05
CA SER A 191 -0.04 8.43 12.43
C SER A 191 -0.82 7.12 12.57
N ASP A 192 -1.22 6.50 11.46
CA ASP A 192 -1.89 5.20 11.45
C ASP A 192 -0.91 4.03 11.35
N MET A 193 0.38 4.29 11.05
CA MET A 193 1.46 3.29 10.99
C MET A 193 1.93 2.87 12.40
N ASP A 194 0.98 2.54 13.27
CA ASP A 194 1.18 2.15 14.68
C ASP A 194 0.99 0.64 14.91
N GLY A 195 0.85 -0.14 13.85
CA GLY A 195 0.66 -1.59 13.89
C GLY A 195 -0.72 -2.03 14.39
N LYS A 196 -1.62 -1.10 14.74
CA LYS A 196 -2.87 -1.37 15.45
C LYS A 196 -4.09 -0.80 14.73
N LYS A 197 -3.98 0.32 14.02
CA LYS A 197 -5.11 0.96 13.36
C LYS A 197 -5.47 0.34 12.02
N CYS A 198 -4.49 0.13 11.14
CA CYS A 198 -4.74 -0.40 9.81
C CYS A 198 -5.28 -1.84 9.87
N LEU A 199 -6.23 -2.15 8.98
CA LEU A 199 -6.91 -3.47 8.96
C LEU A 199 -5.89 -4.60 8.74
N VAL A 200 -5.00 -4.42 7.77
CA VAL A 200 -3.99 -5.42 7.43
C VAL A 200 -2.95 -5.61 8.53
N SER A 201 -2.61 -4.58 9.31
CA SER A 201 -1.67 -4.70 10.43
C SER A 201 -2.26 -5.55 11.55
N ARG A 202 -3.56 -5.37 11.83
CA ARG A 202 -4.30 -6.23 12.76
C ARG A 202 -4.40 -7.67 12.25
N ALA A 203 -4.65 -7.86 10.95
CA ALA A 203 -4.70 -9.17 10.32
C ALA A 203 -3.32 -9.88 10.38
N ALA A 204 -2.23 -9.15 10.13
CA ALA A 204 -0.88 -9.67 10.20
C ALA A 204 -0.49 -10.08 11.64
N ASN A 205 -0.84 -9.28 12.65
CA ASN A 205 -0.67 -9.66 14.05
C ASN A 205 -1.49 -10.91 14.42
N MET A 206 -2.71 -11.05 13.87
CA MET A 206 -3.53 -12.26 14.06
C MET A 206 -2.87 -13.49 13.44
N ALA A 207 -2.29 -13.36 12.23
CA ALA A 207 -1.56 -14.44 11.58
C ALA A 207 -0.37 -14.90 12.42
N ALA A 208 0.41 -13.95 12.97
CA ALA A 208 1.50 -14.26 13.88
C ALA A 208 1.02 -14.97 15.15
N ALA A 209 -0.09 -14.52 15.74
CA ALA A 209 -0.70 -15.17 16.90
C ALA A 209 -1.19 -16.60 16.61
N LYS A 210 -1.48 -16.92 15.34
CA LYS A 210 -1.82 -18.27 14.87
C LYS A 210 -0.61 -19.16 14.60
N GLY A 211 0.61 -18.61 14.73
CA GLY A 211 1.85 -19.36 14.53
C GLY A 211 2.44 -19.22 13.13
N MET A 212 1.94 -18.31 12.30
CA MET A 212 2.54 -18.01 10.99
C MET A 212 3.60 -16.92 11.10
N LEU A 213 4.76 -17.11 10.46
CA LEU A 213 5.71 -16.01 10.27
C LEU A 213 5.22 -15.12 9.12
N VAL A 214 4.94 -13.85 9.40
CA VAL A 214 4.57 -12.88 8.35
C VAL A 214 5.78 -12.07 7.93
N CYS A 215 6.25 -12.27 6.70
CA CYS A 215 7.26 -11.46 6.05
C CYS A 215 6.58 -10.41 5.16
N ASN A 216 6.85 -9.11 5.39
CA ASN A 216 6.29 -8.03 4.57
C ASN A 216 7.37 -7.04 4.10
N SER A 217 7.21 -6.52 2.88
CA SER A 217 8.05 -5.43 2.38
C SER A 217 7.84 -4.15 3.19
N MET A 218 8.92 -3.41 3.46
CA MET A 218 8.88 -2.15 4.22
C MET A 218 8.14 -1.01 3.51
N GLY A 219 8.11 -1.03 2.17
CA GLY A 219 7.60 0.06 1.35
C GLY A 219 8.72 0.80 0.61
N ASN A 220 8.34 1.55 -0.43
CA ASN A 220 9.27 2.23 -1.34
C ASN A 220 9.10 3.76 -1.30
N GLU A 221 8.75 4.31 -0.14
CA GLU A 221 8.23 5.68 -0.02
C GLU A 221 9.23 6.70 0.51
N ALA A 222 10.52 6.32 0.65
CA ALA A 222 11.55 7.20 1.20
C ALA A 222 11.81 8.47 0.38
N ASP A 223 11.61 8.43 -0.94
CA ASP A 223 11.77 9.57 -1.84
C ASP A 223 10.53 10.49 -1.86
N LYS A 224 9.38 10.01 -1.35
CA LYS A 224 8.16 10.79 -1.21
C LYS A 224 8.22 11.70 0.01
N LYS A 225 8.41 13.00 -0.23
CA LYS A 225 8.49 14.02 0.84
C LYS A 225 7.30 14.02 1.82
N SER A 226 6.11 13.63 1.38
CA SER A 226 4.89 13.57 2.20
C SER A 226 4.85 12.39 3.17
N TRP A 227 5.57 11.30 2.90
CA TRP A 227 5.43 10.04 3.63
C TRP A 227 6.75 9.60 4.28
N LYS A 228 7.78 9.30 3.48
CA LYS A 228 9.13 8.84 3.88
C LYS A 228 9.24 7.61 4.79
N THR A 229 8.14 7.14 5.36
CA THR A 229 8.08 6.06 6.35
C THR A 229 7.53 4.77 5.73
N LEU A 230 7.45 3.73 6.55
CA LEU A 230 6.88 2.43 6.19
C LEU A 230 5.36 2.50 5.88
N ILE A 231 4.84 1.39 5.38
CA ILE A 231 3.43 1.21 5.01
C ILE A 231 2.83 -0.02 5.70
N ALA A 232 1.51 -0.06 5.89
CA ALA A 232 0.85 -1.20 6.53
C ALA A 232 0.82 -2.42 5.60
N PRO A 233 1.06 -3.66 6.06
CA PRO A 233 1.19 -4.09 7.46
C PRO A 233 2.63 -4.14 8.01
N ALA A 234 3.62 -3.53 7.35
CA ALA A 234 5.01 -3.54 7.84
C ALA A 234 5.21 -2.79 9.17
N ASP A 235 4.20 -2.05 9.63
CA ASP A 235 4.11 -1.38 10.92
C ASP A 235 3.72 -2.30 12.09
N ALA A 236 3.18 -3.48 11.79
CA ALA A 236 2.80 -4.46 12.79
C ALA A 236 4.03 -5.03 13.54
N ASP A 237 3.92 -5.15 14.86
CA ASP A 237 5.01 -5.59 15.74
C ASP A 237 5.50 -7.00 15.39
N SER A 238 4.54 -7.91 15.20
CA SER A 238 4.81 -9.32 14.99
C SER A 238 5.25 -9.67 13.56
N VAL A 239 5.23 -8.70 12.64
CA VAL A 239 5.68 -8.87 11.25
C VAL A 239 7.21 -8.80 11.17
N LEU A 240 7.82 -9.71 10.42
CA LEU A 240 9.21 -9.60 9.97
C LEU A 240 9.24 -8.65 8.77
N THR A 241 9.49 -7.37 9.06
CA THR A 241 9.50 -6.30 8.05
C THR A 241 10.86 -6.20 7.40
N VAL A 242 10.88 -6.17 6.06
CA VAL A 242 12.11 -6.27 5.27
C VAL A 242 12.38 -4.98 4.49
N GLY A 243 13.46 -4.29 4.85
CA GLY A 243 13.99 -3.13 4.14
C GLY A 243 14.80 -3.50 2.89
N GLY A 244 15.31 -2.50 2.18
CA GLY A 244 16.02 -2.69 0.91
C GLY A 244 17.40 -2.05 0.87
N ILE A 245 18.39 -2.82 0.42
CA ILE A 245 19.75 -2.35 0.13
C ILE A 245 20.11 -2.57 -1.34
N GLY A 246 21.12 -1.86 -1.84
CA GLY A 246 21.69 -2.07 -3.16
C GLY A 246 22.89 -3.02 -3.15
N TYR A 247 23.43 -3.31 -4.35
CA TYR A 247 24.60 -4.20 -4.52
C TYR A 247 25.93 -3.71 -3.92
N ASN A 248 25.96 -2.45 -3.49
CA ASN A 248 27.06 -1.81 -2.76
C ASN A 248 26.81 -1.82 -1.24
N ASP A 249 25.81 -2.58 -0.79
CA ASP A 249 25.35 -2.71 0.58
C ASP A 249 24.89 -1.38 1.21
N TYR A 250 24.69 -0.32 0.42
CA TYR A 250 24.06 0.90 0.88
C TYR A 250 22.54 0.77 0.83
N HIS A 251 21.88 1.48 1.76
CA HIS A 251 20.44 1.63 1.80
C HIS A 251 19.91 2.09 0.43
N ALA A 252 18.93 1.36 -0.10
CA ALA A 252 18.33 1.72 -1.37
C ALA A 252 17.55 3.03 -1.21
N TYR A 253 17.79 4.01 -2.09
CA TYR A 253 17.25 5.36 -1.94
C TYR A 253 15.73 5.43 -1.80
N PHE A 254 15.00 4.44 -2.35
CA PHE A 254 13.54 4.34 -2.27
C PHE A 254 13.05 3.56 -1.03
N SER A 255 13.88 2.73 -0.39
CA SER A 255 13.43 1.88 0.72
C SER A 255 12.94 2.75 1.88
N SER A 256 11.71 2.52 2.33
CA SER A 256 11.11 3.28 3.44
C SER A 256 11.88 3.13 4.74
N TYR A 257 11.85 4.17 5.60
CA TYR A 257 12.49 4.17 6.92
C TYR A 257 11.51 3.92 8.06
N GLY A 258 12.02 3.42 9.19
CA GLY A 258 11.34 3.53 10.48
C GLY A 258 11.53 4.90 11.14
N PRO A 259 11.15 5.04 12.43
CA PRO A 259 10.36 4.10 13.22
C PRO A 259 8.91 3.98 12.74
N THR A 260 8.13 3.09 13.37
CA THR A 260 6.67 3.18 13.35
C THR A 260 6.18 4.50 13.97
N ALA A 261 4.91 4.84 13.74
CA ALA A 261 4.32 6.07 14.29
C ALA A 261 4.38 6.14 15.82
N ASP A 262 4.42 4.99 16.49
CA ASP A 262 4.55 4.82 17.94
C ASP A 262 5.99 4.51 18.40
N GLY A 263 7.00 4.70 17.55
CA GLY A 263 8.41 4.65 17.93
C GLY A 263 9.08 3.27 17.93
N ARG A 264 8.40 2.22 17.46
CA ARG A 264 8.95 0.86 17.41
C ARG A 264 10.00 0.70 16.30
N LEU A 265 10.92 -0.23 16.53
CA LEU A 265 12.04 -0.55 15.66
C LEU A 265 11.56 -1.25 14.37
N LYS A 266 11.75 -0.57 13.22
CA LYS A 266 11.54 -1.08 11.86
C LYS A 266 12.55 -0.44 10.88
N PRO A 267 12.95 -1.11 9.78
CA PRO A 267 12.63 -2.50 9.44
C PRO A 267 13.30 -3.49 10.42
N ASN A 268 12.93 -4.76 10.40
CA ASN A 268 13.58 -5.76 11.26
C ASN A 268 14.95 -6.15 10.66
N VAL A 269 14.97 -6.47 9.37
CA VAL A 269 16.17 -6.84 8.61
C VAL A 269 16.08 -6.22 7.21
N CYS A 270 17.15 -6.30 6.42
CA CYS A 270 17.15 -5.90 5.01
C CYS A 270 17.74 -7.00 4.11
N ALA A 271 17.50 -6.87 2.81
CA ALA A 271 18.14 -7.68 1.78
C ALA A 271 18.23 -6.85 0.48
N TYR A 272 18.88 -7.40 -0.55
CA TYR A 272 18.96 -6.73 -1.83
C TYR A 272 17.56 -6.41 -2.38
N ALA A 273 17.41 -5.15 -2.79
CA ALA A 273 16.19 -4.61 -3.34
C ALA A 273 16.45 -3.87 -4.66
N THR A 274 17.70 -3.62 -5.06
CA THR A 274 18.00 -3.02 -6.37
C THR A 274 18.51 -4.06 -7.34
N GLN A 275 18.05 -3.99 -8.59
CA GLN A 275 18.50 -4.87 -9.68
C GLN A 275 18.51 -6.35 -9.27
N CYS A 276 17.45 -6.79 -8.58
CA CYS A 276 17.24 -8.18 -8.19
C CYS A 276 16.91 -8.99 -9.43
N ARG A 277 17.54 -10.17 -9.55
CA ARG A 277 17.35 -11.06 -10.69
C ARG A 277 16.05 -11.84 -10.51
N VAL A 278 15.13 -11.68 -11.46
CA VAL A 278 13.76 -12.21 -11.39
C VAL A 278 13.33 -12.95 -12.66
N ALA A 279 12.31 -13.78 -12.56
CA ALA A 279 11.62 -14.39 -13.72
C ALA A 279 10.83 -13.32 -14.49
N ASN A 280 10.90 -13.34 -15.82
CA ASN A 280 10.19 -12.38 -16.66
C ASN A 280 9.01 -13.04 -17.38
N PRO A 281 7.75 -12.81 -16.94
CA PRO A 281 6.59 -13.36 -17.64
C PRO A 281 6.22 -12.59 -18.90
N SER A 282 6.82 -11.44 -19.21
CA SER A 282 6.47 -10.63 -20.38
C SER A 282 7.18 -11.07 -21.67
N SER A 283 8.15 -11.97 -21.60
CA SER A 283 9.01 -12.31 -22.73
C SER A 283 8.56 -13.54 -23.53
N ASN A 284 8.96 -13.55 -24.79
CA ASN A 284 9.11 -14.76 -25.60
C ASN A 284 10.36 -15.53 -25.13
N GLN A 285 10.56 -16.76 -25.64
CA GLN A 285 11.56 -17.72 -25.14
C GLN A 285 13.00 -17.15 -24.97
N ASP A 286 13.36 -16.06 -25.66
CA ASP A 286 14.70 -15.48 -25.68
C ASP A 286 15.04 -14.55 -24.48
N LYS A 287 14.07 -14.14 -23.64
CA LYS A 287 14.32 -13.22 -22.49
C LYS A 287 13.55 -13.60 -21.22
N GLN A 288 13.62 -14.85 -20.78
CA GLN A 288 12.86 -15.44 -19.65
C GLN A 288 13.08 -14.77 -18.27
N TYR A 289 13.80 -13.66 -18.22
CA TYR A 289 14.57 -13.29 -17.06
C TYR A 289 14.93 -11.81 -17.14
N ASP A 290 14.77 -11.08 -16.03
CA ASP A 290 15.01 -9.63 -15.97
C ASP A 290 15.60 -9.21 -14.62
N PHE A 291 15.81 -7.91 -14.47
CA PHE A 291 16.17 -7.25 -13.23
C PHE A 291 15.06 -6.30 -12.78
N ALA A 292 14.72 -6.34 -11.49
CA ALA A 292 13.69 -5.48 -10.90
C ALA A 292 14.18 -4.85 -9.59
N SER A 293 13.61 -3.69 -9.24
CA SER A 293 13.98 -2.96 -8.03
C SER A 293 12.75 -2.63 -7.18
N GLY A 294 12.86 -2.78 -5.86
CA GLY A 294 11.82 -2.55 -4.86
C GLY A 294 12.02 -3.42 -3.63
N THR A 295 11.56 -2.96 -2.46
CA THR A 295 11.49 -3.81 -1.24
C THR A 295 10.58 -5.03 -1.42
N SER A 296 9.74 -5.01 -2.45
CA SER A 296 9.01 -6.15 -2.98
C SER A 296 9.87 -7.35 -3.36
N PHE A 297 11.18 -7.16 -3.59
CA PHE A 297 12.11 -8.24 -3.90
C PHE A 297 13.02 -8.60 -2.72
N SER A 298 13.28 -7.67 -1.80
CA SER A 298 13.98 -8.02 -0.55
C SER A 298 13.11 -8.89 0.37
N CYS A 299 11.80 -8.60 0.46
CA CYS A 299 10.85 -9.41 1.24
C CYS A 299 10.84 -10.91 0.85
N PRO A 300 10.63 -11.31 -0.41
CA PRO A 300 10.63 -12.72 -0.80
C PRO A 300 12.00 -13.40 -0.66
N LEU A 301 13.11 -12.67 -0.82
CA LEU A 301 14.45 -13.21 -0.55
C LEU A 301 14.58 -13.65 0.91
N VAL A 302 14.15 -12.78 1.84
CA VAL A 302 14.13 -13.10 3.28
C VAL A 302 13.08 -14.16 3.61
N ALA A 303 11.94 -14.20 2.95
CA ALA A 303 10.96 -15.29 3.14
C ALA A 303 11.54 -16.66 2.72
N GLY A 304 12.29 -16.72 1.62
CA GLY A 304 13.00 -17.92 1.20
C GLY A 304 14.09 -18.32 2.19
N PHE A 305 14.87 -17.35 2.68
CA PHE A 305 15.85 -17.57 3.75
C PHE A 305 15.18 -18.11 5.02
N ALA A 306 14.07 -17.51 5.44
CA ALA A 306 13.32 -17.91 6.62
C ALA A 306 12.81 -19.35 6.51
N ALA A 307 12.37 -19.80 5.33
CA ALA A 307 11.97 -21.18 5.10
C ALA A 307 13.14 -22.17 5.29
N CYS A 308 14.32 -21.85 4.75
CA CYS A 308 15.53 -22.66 4.95
C CYS A 308 15.97 -22.69 6.43
N ALA A 309 15.99 -21.52 7.10
CA ALA A 309 16.30 -21.42 8.52
C ALA A 309 15.29 -22.22 9.37
N TRP A 310 13.99 -22.14 9.05
CA TRP A 310 12.97 -22.89 9.78
C TRP A 310 13.10 -24.39 9.54
N GLN A 311 13.37 -24.84 8.30
CA GLN A 311 13.66 -26.25 8.01
C GLN A 311 14.78 -26.79 8.92
N LYS A 312 15.82 -25.99 9.17
CA LYS A 312 16.92 -26.36 10.07
C LYS A 312 16.51 -26.32 11.55
N GLN A 313 15.67 -25.38 11.94
CA GLN A 313 15.26 -25.09 13.32
C GLN A 313 13.75 -25.32 13.55
N ARG A 314 13.22 -26.50 13.19
CA ARG A 314 11.77 -26.79 13.26
C ARG A 314 11.18 -26.84 14.66
N ASN A 315 12.02 -26.85 15.70
CA ASN A 315 11.60 -26.73 17.08
C ASN A 315 11.18 -25.30 17.46
N LEU A 316 11.57 -24.27 16.69
CA LEU A 316 11.19 -22.89 16.94
C LEU A 316 9.76 -22.61 16.47
N ASN A 317 9.03 -21.82 17.25
CA ASN A 317 7.80 -21.19 16.78
C ASN A 317 8.11 -19.95 15.91
N ALA A 318 7.10 -19.40 15.22
CA ALA A 318 7.29 -18.27 14.30
C ALA A 318 7.95 -17.03 14.94
N MET A 319 7.59 -16.70 16.18
CA MET A 319 8.15 -15.52 16.87
C MET A 319 9.56 -15.75 17.37
N GLU A 320 9.90 -16.98 17.77
CA GLU A 320 11.27 -17.37 18.07
C GLU A 320 12.13 -17.33 16.81
N LEU A 321 11.64 -17.92 15.70
CA LEU A 321 12.34 -17.86 14.42
C LEU A 321 12.56 -16.41 13.95
N LYS A 322 11.56 -15.53 14.07
CA LYS A 322 11.72 -14.10 13.76
C LYS A 322 12.90 -13.49 14.52
N ARG A 323 13.02 -13.78 15.82
CA ARG A 323 14.13 -13.28 16.67
C ARG A 323 15.47 -13.88 16.28
N GLU A 324 15.52 -15.17 15.95
CA GLU A 324 16.75 -15.81 15.48
C GLU A 324 17.19 -15.26 14.11
N ILE A 325 16.25 -14.93 13.22
CA ILE A 325 16.55 -14.25 11.96
C ILE A 325 17.12 -12.85 12.22
N GLU A 326 16.52 -12.08 13.14
CA GLU A 326 17.05 -10.77 13.56
C GLU A 326 18.47 -10.89 14.16
N ARG A 327 18.72 -11.93 14.98
CA ARG A 327 20.05 -12.22 15.57
C ARG A 327 21.08 -12.67 14.56
N SER A 328 20.64 -13.37 13.50
CA SER A 328 21.51 -13.83 12.43
C SER A 328 21.99 -12.71 11.51
N ALA A 329 21.42 -11.50 11.62
CA ALA A 329 21.75 -10.41 10.74
C ALA A 329 23.12 -9.80 11.07
N ASP A 330 23.85 -9.40 10.03
CA ASP A 330 25.27 -9.00 10.12
C ASP A 330 25.56 -7.72 10.89
N LEU A 331 24.54 -6.90 11.18
CA LEU A 331 24.68 -5.74 12.05
C LEU A 331 24.16 -6.02 13.46
N TYR A 332 23.60 -7.19 13.78
CA TYR A 332 23.14 -7.48 15.14
C TYR A 332 24.31 -7.44 16.16
N PRO A 333 24.17 -6.81 17.34
CA PRO A 333 22.96 -6.21 17.92
C PRO A 333 22.76 -4.71 17.60
N TYR A 334 23.62 -4.11 16.76
CA TYR A 334 23.38 -2.77 16.22
C TYR A 334 22.07 -2.73 15.43
N PHE A 335 21.43 -1.57 15.45
CA PHE A 335 20.16 -1.31 14.80
C PHE A 335 20.12 0.13 14.36
N ASP A 336 19.53 0.37 13.18
CA ASP A 336 19.09 1.68 12.74
C ASP A 336 17.77 1.58 11.94
N TYR A 337 17.12 2.72 11.70
CA TYR A 337 15.83 2.76 11.01
C TYR A 337 15.90 2.60 9.48
N ALA A 338 17.09 2.39 8.91
CA ALA A 338 17.31 2.18 7.48
C ALA A 338 17.60 0.71 7.15
N TYR A 339 18.51 0.08 7.88
CA TYR A 339 19.00 -1.29 7.67
C TYR A 339 18.37 -2.31 8.62
N GLY A 340 17.74 -1.85 9.71
CA GLY A 340 17.30 -2.73 10.79
C GLY A 340 18.52 -3.37 11.47
N TYR A 341 18.47 -4.68 11.69
CA TYR A 341 19.62 -5.47 12.15
C TYR A 341 20.59 -5.88 11.02
N GLY A 342 20.38 -5.41 9.79
CA GLY A 342 21.21 -5.75 8.64
C GLY A 342 20.69 -6.94 7.83
N VAL A 343 21.58 -7.65 7.13
CA VAL A 343 21.24 -8.77 6.24
C VAL A 343 21.39 -10.11 6.98
N PRO A 344 20.35 -10.96 7.05
CA PRO A 344 20.41 -12.30 7.66
C PRO A 344 21.51 -13.18 7.07
N GLN A 345 22.25 -13.90 7.90
CA GLN A 345 23.39 -14.73 7.51
C GLN A 345 23.12 -16.21 7.79
N ALA A 346 23.19 -17.07 6.76
CA ALA A 346 22.87 -18.49 6.89
C ALA A 346 23.84 -19.23 7.83
N SER A 347 25.11 -18.79 7.91
CA SER A 347 26.11 -19.38 8.81
C SER A 347 25.65 -19.43 10.26
N TYR A 348 24.83 -18.48 10.71
CA TYR A 348 24.26 -18.46 12.07
C TYR A 348 23.48 -19.74 12.40
N PHE A 349 22.72 -20.25 11.42
CA PHE A 349 21.89 -21.46 11.58
C PHE A 349 22.67 -22.75 11.30
N MET A 350 23.77 -22.65 10.55
CA MET A 350 24.56 -23.78 10.11
C MET A 350 25.71 -24.11 11.07
N PHE A 351 26.30 -23.10 11.68
CA PHE A 351 27.49 -23.19 12.52
C PHE A 351 27.26 -22.43 13.85
N PRO A 352 26.43 -22.98 14.77
CA PRO A 352 26.09 -22.31 16.02
C PRO A 352 27.25 -22.22 17.02
N GLU A 353 28.39 -22.88 16.75
CA GLU A 353 29.58 -22.77 17.57
C GLU A 353 30.17 -21.35 17.49
N ILE A 354 30.05 -20.63 18.59
CA ILE A 354 30.49 -19.24 18.72
C ILE A 354 32.00 -19.18 18.53
N LYS A 355 32.47 -18.62 17.40
CA LYS A 355 33.84 -18.13 17.31
C LYS A 355 34.03 -17.08 18.39
N SER A 356 34.98 -17.27 19.31
CA SER A 356 35.34 -16.25 20.29
C SER A 356 35.72 -14.98 19.55
N ILE A 357 34.93 -13.92 19.73
CA ILE A 357 35.20 -12.65 19.06
C ILE A 357 36.25 -11.89 19.89
N ASN A 358 37.41 -11.68 19.30
CA ASN A 358 38.47 -10.89 19.92
C ASN A 358 38.02 -9.43 20.09
N LYS A 359 38.45 -8.81 21.19
CA LYS A 359 38.28 -7.36 21.41
C LYS A 359 38.86 -6.59 20.23
N THR A 360 38.10 -5.63 19.68
CA THR A 360 38.49 -4.86 18.48
C THR A 360 38.65 -3.36 18.72
N PHE A 361 38.25 -2.86 19.89
CA PHE A 361 38.43 -1.47 20.31
C PHE A 361 38.63 -1.34 21.82
N GLU A 362 39.26 -0.25 22.23
CA GLU A 362 39.36 0.21 23.61
C GLU A 362 38.37 1.34 23.89
N ILE A 363 38.05 1.49 25.17
CA ILE A 363 37.17 2.53 25.66
C ILE A 363 37.89 3.23 26.80
N GLU A 364 38.03 4.54 26.65
CA GLU A 364 38.51 5.43 27.67
C GLU A 364 37.33 6.27 28.16
N GLU A 365 37.14 6.30 29.47
CA GLU A 365 36.03 6.98 30.12
C GLU A 365 36.54 8.24 30.82
N THR A 366 35.92 9.38 30.51
CA THR A 366 36.15 10.65 31.21
C THR A 366 34.88 11.08 31.95
N ASP A 367 34.93 12.19 32.68
CA ASP A 367 33.76 12.73 33.39
C ASP A 367 32.59 13.03 32.42
N ASP A 368 32.91 13.42 31.17
CA ASP A 368 31.94 13.89 30.18
C ASP A 368 31.73 12.95 28.98
N PHE A 369 32.68 12.04 28.68
CA PHE A 369 32.69 11.29 27.42
C PHE A 369 33.08 9.81 27.59
N PHE A 370 32.52 8.98 26.70
CA PHE A 370 33.11 7.71 26.29
C PHE A 370 33.92 7.93 25.00
N ILE A 371 35.21 7.62 25.04
CA ILE A 371 36.14 7.73 23.91
C ILE A 371 36.46 6.31 23.43
N ILE A 372 36.04 5.97 22.21
CA ILE A 372 36.18 4.64 21.63
C ILE A 372 37.29 4.66 20.59
N LYS A 373 38.28 3.79 20.73
CA LYS A 373 39.48 3.72 19.87
C LYS A 373 39.61 2.33 19.26
N PRO A 374 39.51 2.16 17.93
CA PRO A 374 39.81 0.88 17.30
C PRO A 374 41.24 0.42 17.63
N LEU A 375 41.40 -0.86 17.95
CA LEU A 375 42.74 -1.46 18.14
C LEU A 375 43.49 -1.57 16.81
N VAL A 376 42.76 -1.83 15.73
CA VAL A 376 43.27 -1.88 14.36
C VAL A 376 42.40 -0.99 13.49
N LEU A 377 43.02 0.02 12.86
CA LEU A 377 42.34 0.86 11.87
C LEU A 377 42.18 0.05 10.59
N ASP A 378 40.93 -0.19 10.24
CA ASP A 378 40.55 -0.81 8.98
C ASP A 378 39.61 0.12 8.24
N CYS A 379 40.07 0.60 7.08
CA CYS A 379 39.37 1.58 6.27
C CYS A 379 38.17 0.99 5.50
N ASP A 380 38.10 -0.33 5.38
CA ASP A 380 37.02 -1.02 4.67
C ASP A 380 35.85 -1.36 5.61
N ASN A 381 36.04 -1.21 6.92
CA ASN A 381 35.04 -1.52 7.94
C ASN A 381 34.53 -0.28 8.68
N ARG A 382 33.25 -0.33 9.08
CA ARG A 382 32.60 0.73 9.86
C ARG A 382 32.42 0.32 11.30
N MET A 383 32.56 1.29 12.20
CA MET A 383 32.12 1.16 13.59
C MET A 383 30.71 1.72 13.71
N TYR A 384 29.85 1.01 14.43
CA TYR A 384 28.44 1.35 14.56
C TYR A 384 28.15 1.63 16.03
N TYR A 385 27.29 2.59 16.31
CA TYR A 385 26.76 2.77 17.66
C TYR A 385 25.34 3.29 17.64
N HIS A 386 24.57 2.93 18.66
CA HIS A 386 23.27 3.54 18.93
C HIS A 386 23.04 3.81 20.40
N ILE A 387 22.11 4.71 20.68
CA ILE A 387 21.61 5.02 22.01
C ILE A 387 20.12 4.71 22.04
N LYS A 388 19.73 3.87 22.99
CA LYS A 388 18.36 3.41 23.21
C LYS A 388 17.76 4.04 24.45
N ASN A 389 16.50 4.44 24.34
CA ASN A 389 15.63 4.73 25.47
C ASN A 389 15.26 3.44 26.22
N LYS A 390 14.74 3.61 27.43
CA LYS A 390 14.21 2.50 28.25
C LYS A 390 13.06 1.74 27.57
N ASP A 391 12.30 2.40 26.71
CA ASP A 391 11.22 1.79 25.91
C ASP A 391 11.73 1.06 24.66
N GLY A 392 13.04 1.09 24.39
CA GLY A 392 13.69 0.45 23.26
C GLY A 392 13.81 1.31 21.99
N SER A 393 13.18 2.49 21.95
CA SER A 393 13.29 3.42 20.81
C SER A 393 14.70 4.03 20.71
N LEU A 394 15.16 4.32 19.49
CA LEU A 394 16.45 4.97 19.27
C LEU A 394 16.35 6.49 19.40
N THR A 395 17.25 7.08 20.18
CA THR A 395 17.48 8.54 20.21
C THR A 395 18.59 8.97 19.27
N CYS A 396 19.59 8.10 19.08
CA CYS A 396 20.75 8.34 18.24
C CYS A 396 21.25 7.02 17.66
N TYR A 397 21.74 7.06 16.42
CA TYR A 397 22.50 5.99 15.81
C TYR A 397 23.46 6.58 14.77
N ALA A 398 24.63 5.97 14.61
CA ALA A 398 25.58 6.36 13.58
C ALA A 398 26.45 5.18 13.16
N ASN A 399 27.03 5.32 11.97
CA ASN A 399 28.14 4.50 11.50
C ASN A 399 29.33 5.42 11.22
N VAL A 400 30.53 4.97 11.57
CA VAL A 400 31.76 5.75 11.52
C VAL A 400 32.77 4.99 10.66
N TYR A 401 33.34 5.71 9.70
CA TYR A 401 34.47 5.24 8.90
C TYR A 401 35.76 5.79 9.46
N PHE A 402 36.78 4.94 9.45
CA PHE A 402 38.15 5.34 9.73
C PHE A 402 38.86 5.50 8.38
N LYS A 403 39.35 6.70 8.04
CA LYS A 403 40.15 6.92 6.82
C LYS A 403 41.62 7.11 7.18
N ASN A 404 42.52 6.54 6.37
CA ASN A 404 43.96 6.86 6.40
C ASN A 404 44.27 8.08 5.52
N GLU A 405 45.35 8.81 5.87
CA GLU A 405 45.77 10.05 5.19
C GLU A 405 46.00 9.88 3.67
N ASP A 406 46.41 8.69 3.22
CA ASP A 406 46.68 8.42 1.80
C ASP A 406 45.41 8.24 0.95
N GLN A 407 44.30 7.76 1.52
CA GLN A 407 43.04 7.61 0.78
C GLN A 407 42.33 8.96 0.56
N ILE A 408 42.58 9.94 1.44
CA ILE A 408 41.99 11.29 1.33
C ILE A 408 42.49 12.02 0.07
N LYS A 409 43.68 11.68 -0.44
CA LYS A 409 44.26 12.32 -1.63
C LYS A 409 43.71 11.81 -2.96
N ASN A 410 43.06 10.64 -2.99
CA ASN A 410 42.59 10.01 -4.23
C ASN A 410 41.08 10.19 -4.52
N ASP A 411 40.29 10.69 -3.57
CA ASP A 411 38.85 10.96 -3.74
C ASP A 411 38.61 12.33 -4.45
N PHE A 412 38.95 12.42 -5.74
CA PHE A 412 38.76 13.66 -6.53
C PHE A 412 37.30 13.94 -6.98
N PHE A 413 36.32 13.11 -6.62
CA PHE A 413 34.92 13.22 -7.10
C PHE A 413 33.82 13.21 -6.04
N SER A 414 34.09 13.58 -4.78
CA SER A 414 33.02 13.86 -3.81
C SER A 414 33.26 15.15 -3.03
N VAL A 415 32.59 16.22 -3.42
CA VAL A 415 32.38 17.42 -2.59
C VAL A 415 31.01 17.23 -1.94
N SER A 416 30.88 17.04 -0.63
CA SER A 416 31.11 18.06 0.38
C SER A 416 31.22 17.40 1.77
N ASN A 417 32.44 17.34 2.30
CA ASN A 417 32.82 17.68 3.69
C ASN A 417 34.16 16.97 4.01
N PRO A 418 35.31 17.51 3.55
CA PRO A 418 36.61 16.92 3.77
C PRO A 418 37.11 17.30 5.18
N GLN A 419 36.50 16.78 6.23
CA GLN A 419 37.08 16.80 7.57
C GLN A 419 36.65 15.56 8.34
N SER A 420 37.54 14.57 8.42
CA SER A 420 38.08 14.13 9.71
C SER A 420 38.94 12.86 9.55
N ASN A 421 40.22 12.98 9.92
CA ASN A 421 41.05 11.86 10.34
C ASN A 421 40.49 11.33 11.67
N VAL A 422 39.29 10.76 11.68
CA VAL A 422 38.71 10.19 12.92
C VAL A 422 39.51 8.93 13.24
N ARG A 423 40.32 8.98 14.29
CA ARG A 423 40.97 7.79 14.88
C ARG A 423 40.24 7.30 16.14
N GLU A 424 39.30 8.09 16.65
CA GLU A 424 38.54 7.82 17.87
C GLU A 424 37.12 8.39 17.76
N VAL A 425 36.14 7.72 18.37
CA VAL A 425 34.75 8.17 18.44
C VAL A 425 34.47 8.69 19.85
N LYS A 426 33.99 9.93 19.97
CA LYS A 426 33.61 10.53 21.26
C LYS A 426 32.10 10.61 21.40
N ILE A 427 31.57 9.98 22.44
CA ILE A 427 30.13 9.96 22.75
C ILE A 427 29.93 10.64 24.10
N SER A 428 29.12 11.70 24.15
CA SER A 428 28.87 12.44 25.38
C SER A 428 28.03 11.61 26.35
N LYS A 429 28.47 11.50 27.61
CA LYS A 429 27.69 10.85 28.67
C LYS A 429 26.34 11.53 28.90
N LYS A 430 26.20 12.85 28.66
CA LYS A 430 24.90 13.56 28.74
C LYS A 430 23.85 12.96 27.80
N SER A 431 24.27 12.41 26.65
CA SER A 431 23.34 11.76 25.72
C SER A 431 22.73 10.45 26.25
N LEU A 432 23.29 9.91 27.34
CA LEU A 432 22.78 8.72 28.03
C LEU A 432 21.93 9.04 29.29
N LEU A 433 21.65 10.32 29.57
CA LEU A 433 20.75 10.69 30.67
C LEU A 433 19.34 10.10 30.47
N GLU A 434 18.60 9.93 31.57
CA GLU A 434 17.25 9.31 31.60
C GLU A 434 17.27 7.80 31.34
N ASP A 435 18.22 7.10 31.97
CA ASP A 435 18.38 5.64 31.90
C ASP A 435 18.58 5.10 30.47
N LYS A 436 19.19 5.88 29.58
CA LYS A 436 19.49 5.46 28.21
C LYS A 436 20.72 4.54 28.19
N GLN A 437 20.77 3.68 27.17
CA GLN A 437 21.84 2.71 26.99
C GLN A 437 22.58 2.94 25.67
N LEU A 438 23.90 3.04 25.74
CA LEU A 438 24.79 3.05 24.58
C LEU A 438 25.18 1.63 24.21
N THR A 439 25.13 1.30 22.93
CA THR A 439 25.75 0.08 22.37
C THR A 439 26.67 0.46 21.23
N VAL A 440 27.88 -0.09 21.24
CA VAL A 440 28.94 0.10 20.23
C VAL A 440 29.30 -1.26 19.65
N PHE A 441 29.45 -1.32 18.33
CA PHE A 441 29.76 -2.52 17.58
C PHE A 441 30.87 -2.25 16.56
N TYR A 442 31.88 -3.13 16.53
CA TYR A 442 32.93 -3.08 15.51
C TYR A 442 33.51 -4.48 15.28
N LYS A 443 33.44 -4.97 14.03
CA LYS A 443 33.99 -6.28 13.62
C LYS A 443 33.55 -7.43 14.54
N GLY A 444 32.27 -7.48 14.88
CA GLY A 444 31.70 -8.51 15.75
C GLY A 444 31.78 -8.19 17.24
N TYR A 445 32.72 -7.37 17.71
CA TYR A 445 32.86 -7.06 19.13
C TYR A 445 31.84 -6.01 19.55
N VAL A 446 31.12 -6.28 20.64
CA VAL A 446 30.03 -5.46 21.17
C VAL A 446 30.39 -4.95 22.55
N PHE A 447 30.10 -3.67 22.78
CA PHE A 447 30.13 -3.05 24.11
C PHE A 447 28.81 -2.35 24.40
N THR A 448 28.28 -2.53 25.60
CA THR A 448 27.04 -1.91 26.04
C THR A 448 27.22 -1.29 27.42
N VAL A 449 26.75 -0.04 27.61
CA VAL A 449 26.89 0.69 28.88
C VAL A 449 25.69 1.60 29.14
N SER A 450 25.39 1.79 30.43
CA SER A 450 24.48 2.81 30.96
C SER A 450 25.22 3.63 32.03
N LEU A 451 24.77 4.86 32.27
CA LEU A 451 25.41 5.74 33.26
C LEU A 451 25.30 5.17 34.67
N SER A 452 26.36 5.36 35.47
CA SER A 452 26.33 5.09 36.91
C SER A 452 25.57 6.19 37.68
N GLU A 453 25.17 5.93 38.92
CA GLU A 453 24.55 6.96 39.78
C GLU A 453 25.48 8.17 39.99
N THR A 454 26.80 7.92 40.07
CA THR A 454 27.82 8.97 40.17
C THR A 454 27.91 9.84 38.92
N ASP A 455 27.83 9.24 37.73
CA ASP A 455 27.79 9.99 36.47
C ASP A 455 26.54 10.88 36.41
N ILE A 456 25.37 10.33 36.77
CA ILE A 456 24.10 11.07 36.74
C ILE A 456 24.15 12.28 37.68
N ALA A 457 24.72 12.11 38.88
CA ALA A 457 24.88 13.20 39.84
C ALA A 457 25.80 14.30 39.31
N HIS A 458 26.95 13.92 38.73
CA HIS A 458 27.90 14.86 38.14
C HIS A 458 27.26 15.67 36.99
N LEU A 459 26.64 14.99 36.03
CA LEU A 459 26.09 15.61 34.82
C LEU A 459 24.86 16.50 35.09
N LYS A 460 24.11 16.27 36.18
CA LYS A 460 23.00 17.15 36.61
C LYS A 460 23.46 18.48 37.21
N THR A 461 24.69 18.53 37.72
CA THR A 461 25.26 19.76 38.31
C THR A 461 26.01 20.62 37.29
N ASP A 462 26.32 20.06 36.13
CA ASP A 462 27.12 20.70 35.10
C ASP A 462 26.26 21.54 34.12
N THR A 463 26.48 22.86 34.16
CA THR A 463 25.78 23.89 33.35
C THR A 463 26.16 23.93 31.86
N LEU A 464 27.06 23.05 31.39
CA LEU A 464 27.40 22.99 29.97
C LEU A 464 26.16 22.63 29.13
N LYS A 465 25.83 23.50 28.16
CA LYS A 465 24.78 23.30 27.15
C LYS A 465 24.88 21.91 26.53
N GLU A 466 23.75 21.28 26.20
CA GLU A 466 23.70 20.04 25.42
C GLU A 466 24.69 20.12 24.24
N ILE A 467 25.82 19.43 24.37
CA ILE A 467 26.69 19.19 23.24
C ILE A 467 26.03 18.05 22.49
N LYS A 468 25.29 18.41 21.44
CA LYS A 468 24.79 17.44 20.47
C LYS A 468 25.96 16.54 20.05
N PRO A 469 25.80 15.21 20.01
CA PRO A 469 26.86 14.33 19.56
C PRO A 469 27.35 14.85 18.21
N VAL A 470 28.66 15.09 18.13
CA VAL A 470 29.30 15.55 16.90
C VAL A 470 29.29 14.35 15.95
N THR A 471 28.19 14.18 15.22
CA THR A 471 28.05 13.18 14.17
C THR A 471 28.73 13.69 12.92
N TYR A 472 29.89 13.12 12.57
CA TYR A 472 30.57 13.32 11.29
C TYR A 472 30.00 12.43 10.18
N THR A 473 28.68 12.48 10.02
CA THR A 473 27.97 11.88 8.89
C THR A 473 26.75 12.73 8.61
N ASP A 474 26.59 13.20 7.37
CA ASP A 474 25.38 13.91 6.94
C ASP A 474 24.15 13.03 7.17
N PHE A 475 23.38 13.32 8.22
CA PHE A 475 22.05 12.76 8.41
C PHE A 475 21.04 13.82 8.81
N MET A 476 19.86 13.67 8.19
CA MET A 476 18.67 14.47 8.43
C MET A 476 18.16 14.25 9.86
N TRP A 477 17.91 15.37 10.53
CA TRP A 477 17.27 15.43 11.84
C TRP A 477 15.81 14.97 11.78
N ILE A 478 15.44 13.98 12.60
CA ILE A 478 14.05 13.74 12.98
C ILE A 478 13.69 14.86 13.96
N ARG A 479 12.81 15.77 13.54
CA ARG A 479 12.18 16.74 14.46
C ARG A 479 11.26 15.98 15.40
N GLU A 480 11.50 16.13 16.69
CA GLU A 480 10.54 15.85 17.75
C GLU A 480 9.25 16.61 17.43
N LYS A 481 8.17 15.90 17.09
CA LYS A 481 6.87 16.52 16.83
C LYS A 481 6.13 16.52 18.15
N SER A 482 6.03 17.69 18.79
CA SER A 482 5.16 17.85 19.95
C SER A 482 3.73 17.47 19.55
N THR A 483 3.12 16.65 20.37
CA THR A 483 1.70 16.30 20.30
C THR A 483 0.91 17.55 20.67
N ASN A 484 0.51 18.37 19.69
CA ASN A 484 -0.74 19.14 19.73
C ASN A 484 -1.02 19.83 18.38
N ASP A 485 -2.30 19.78 18.00
CA ASP A 485 -2.98 20.52 16.92
C ASP A 485 -2.77 20.11 15.46
N ASN A 486 -3.29 18.95 15.07
CA ASN A 486 -3.75 18.74 13.69
C ASN A 486 -5.20 19.26 13.56
N LYS A 487 -5.37 20.51 13.12
CA LYS A 487 -6.65 20.91 12.53
C LYS A 487 -6.85 20.12 11.22
N PRO A 488 -8.04 19.55 10.96
CA PRO A 488 -8.30 18.85 9.71
C PRO A 488 -8.10 19.79 8.53
N SER A 489 -7.64 19.24 7.39
CA SER A 489 -7.54 19.97 6.12
C SER A 489 -8.81 20.80 5.87
N THR A 490 -8.64 22.06 5.44
CA THR A 490 -9.74 22.98 5.19
C THR A 490 -10.53 22.61 3.93
N TYR A 491 -9.90 21.96 2.95
CA TYR A 491 -10.49 21.60 1.64
C TYR A 491 -10.18 20.16 1.21
N GLY A 492 -11.18 19.45 0.66
CA GLY A 492 -11.08 18.04 0.25
C GLY A 492 -12.30 17.20 0.61
N VAL A 493 -12.44 15.99 0.06
CA VAL A 493 -13.60 15.09 0.29
C VAL A 493 -13.87 14.85 1.78
N ASN A 494 -12.78 14.88 2.56
CA ASN A 494 -12.73 14.58 3.98
C ASN A 494 -12.57 15.85 4.85
N ALA A 495 -12.47 17.02 4.20
CA ALA A 495 -12.24 18.31 4.83
C ALA A 495 -13.52 18.96 5.36
N ILE A 496 -13.36 20.06 6.10
CA ILE A 496 -14.50 20.86 6.58
C ILE A 496 -15.33 21.38 5.40
N HIS A 497 -14.69 21.76 4.29
CA HIS A 497 -15.34 22.26 3.08
C HIS A 497 -14.98 21.44 1.84
N TYR A 498 -15.96 21.15 0.99
CA TYR A 498 -15.72 20.43 -0.26
C TYR A 498 -16.58 20.91 -1.41
N VAL A 499 -15.96 21.17 -2.57
CA VAL A 499 -16.62 21.52 -3.84
C VAL A 499 -16.36 20.41 -4.84
N TYR A 500 -17.40 19.88 -5.45
CA TYR A 500 -17.33 18.74 -6.35
C TYR A 500 -18.31 18.84 -7.54
N PRO A 501 -17.86 18.53 -8.77
CA PRO A 501 -18.75 18.35 -9.90
C PRO A 501 -19.55 17.04 -9.80
N TYR A 502 -20.72 17.02 -10.44
CA TYR A 502 -21.57 15.84 -10.55
C TYR A 502 -22.34 15.78 -11.86
N LEU A 503 -22.73 14.57 -12.23
CA LEU A 503 -23.61 14.26 -13.36
C LEU A 503 -24.86 13.56 -12.82
N GLN A 504 -26.05 13.89 -13.35
CA GLN A 504 -27.26 13.13 -13.10
C GLN A 504 -27.90 12.67 -14.41
N TRP A 505 -28.49 11.49 -14.36
CA TRP A 505 -29.33 10.97 -15.42
C TRP A 505 -30.58 10.36 -14.80
N GLY A 506 -31.74 10.83 -15.24
CA GLY A 506 -33.02 10.45 -14.65
C GLY A 506 -34.16 10.34 -15.64
N PHE A 507 -35.26 9.84 -15.11
CA PHE A 507 -36.52 9.63 -15.81
C PHE A 507 -37.60 10.43 -15.11
N MET A 508 -38.53 10.97 -15.90
CA MET A 508 -39.67 11.72 -15.36
C MET A 508 -40.88 10.79 -15.28
N LEU A 509 -41.40 10.65 -14.09
CA LEU A 509 -42.45 9.70 -13.72
C LEU A 509 -43.75 10.47 -13.48
N PRO A 510 -44.84 10.12 -14.17
CA PRO A 510 -46.14 10.71 -13.88
C PRO A 510 -46.72 10.02 -12.62
N LEU A 511 -47.23 10.80 -11.66
CA LEU A 511 -47.87 10.26 -10.44
C LEU A 511 -49.23 9.62 -10.73
N GLU A 512 -49.91 10.09 -11.79
CA GLU A 512 -51.14 9.53 -12.32
C GLU A 512 -50.92 9.10 -13.78
N PRO A 513 -51.66 8.11 -14.31
CA PRO A 513 -51.51 7.69 -15.70
C PRO A 513 -51.69 8.84 -16.69
N MET A 514 -50.59 9.29 -17.31
CA MET A 514 -50.61 10.30 -18.37
C MET A 514 -50.36 9.64 -19.74
N PRO A 515 -51.42 9.21 -20.47
CA PRO A 515 -51.30 8.43 -21.70
C PRO A 515 -50.55 9.15 -22.83
N GLN A 516 -50.44 10.48 -22.74
CA GLN A 516 -49.68 11.31 -23.65
C GLN A 516 -48.15 11.16 -23.47
N PHE A 517 -47.63 10.77 -22.30
CA PHE A 517 -46.18 10.65 -22.10
C PHE A 517 -45.71 9.20 -22.25
N ILE A 518 -44.58 9.01 -22.94
CA ILE A 518 -43.98 7.68 -23.08
C ILE A 518 -42.99 7.44 -21.96
N PHE A 519 -43.39 6.63 -20.99
CA PHE A 519 -42.53 6.16 -19.91
C PHE A 519 -41.21 5.55 -20.43
N GLY A 520 -40.10 5.83 -19.75
CA GLY A 520 -38.75 5.40 -20.14
C GLY A 520 -38.11 6.16 -21.31
N LYS A 521 -38.89 6.91 -22.11
CA LYS A 521 -38.37 7.74 -23.21
C LYS A 521 -38.33 9.24 -22.90
N THR A 522 -39.03 9.66 -21.87
CA THR A 522 -38.92 10.99 -21.26
C THR A 522 -37.81 10.95 -20.21
N GLN A 523 -36.75 11.71 -20.44
CA GLN A 523 -35.48 11.62 -19.71
C GLN A 523 -34.91 13.01 -19.44
N ASN A 524 -34.00 13.10 -18.49
CA ASN A 524 -33.20 14.29 -18.29
C ASN A 524 -31.73 13.97 -18.02
N PHE A 525 -30.91 14.98 -18.24
CA PHE A 525 -29.49 14.91 -17.99
C PHE A 525 -29.04 16.21 -17.35
N THR A 526 -28.32 16.11 -16.24
CA THR A 526 -27.88 17.26 -15.44
C THR A 526 -26.37 17.24 -15.30
N ILE A 527 -25.74 18.40 -15.43
CA ILE A 527 -24.36 18.65 -15.04
C ILE A 527 -24.39 19.76 -13.99
N GLY A 528 -23.73 19.55 -12.86
CA GLY A 528 -23.69 20.55 -11.80
C GLY A 528 -22.42 20.53 -10.98
N VAL A 529 -22.27 21.57 -10.15
CA VAL A 529 -21.22 21.68 -9.14
C VAL A 529 -21.92 21.86 -7.79
N ALA A 530 -21.52 21.06 -6.82
CA ALA A 530 -22.05 21.09 -5.47
C ALA A 530 -20.95 21.47 -4.47
N TYR A 531 -21.37 22.17 -3.43
CA TYR A 531 -20.61 22.48 -2.23
C TYR A 531 -21.21 21.75 -1.04
N LYS A 532 -20.35 21.31 -0.11
CA LYS A 532 -20.69 20.70 1.18
C LYS A 532 -19.76 21.27 2.25
N GLY A 533 -20.34 21.81 3.31
CA GLY A 533 -19.66 22.18 4.56
C GLY A 533 -20.06 21.24 5.70
N ASN A 534 -19.10 20.55 6.30
CA ASN A 534 -19.33 19.70 7.48
C ASN A 534 -19.57 20.57 8.72
N VAL A 535 -20.73 20.41 9.35
CA VAL A 535 -21.05 21.03 10.64
C VAL A 535 -20.68 20.09 11.78
N SER A 536 -20.85 18.78 11.59
CA SER A 536 -20.39 17.72 12.49
C SER A 536 -20.02 16.45 11.70
N LYS A 537 -19.55 15.39 12.38
CA LYS A 537 -19.24 14.10 11.72
C LYS A 537 -20.46 13.46 11.06
N TRP A 538 -21.67 13.71 11.56
CA TRP A 538 -22.92 13.12 11.07
C TRP A 538 -23.78 14.10 10.27
N TYR A 539 -23.47 15.40 10.26
CA TYR A 539 -24.31 16.45 9.66
C TYR A 539 -23.53 17.46 8.82
N SER A 540 -24.07 17.84 7.67
CA SER A 540 -23.47 18.84 6.76
C SER A 540 -24.53 19.72 6.10
N LEU A 541 -24.14 20.94 5.74
CA LEU A 541 -24.94 21.86 4.92
C LEU A 541 -24.31 21.98 3.53
N GLY A 542 -25.12 22.06 2.48
CA GLY A 542 -24.62 22.15 1.13
C GLY A 542 -25.52 22.94 0.20
N GLY A 543 -24.94 23.32 -0.94
CA GLY A 543 -25.66 23.95 -2.03
C GLY A 543 -25.12 23.48 -3.37
N SER A 544 -25.87 23.63 -4.46
CA SER A 544 -25.38 23.32 -5.80
C SER A 544 -25.97 24.22 -6.86
N ILE A 545 -25.23 24.38 -7.95
CA ILE A 545 -25.69 25.03 -9.19
C ILE A 545 -25.61 23.98 -10.30
N ALA A 546 -26.65 23.87 -11.13
CA ALA A 546 -26.71 22.85 -12.16
C ALA A 546 -27.44 23.29 -13.43
N TYR A 547 -27.00 22.77 -14.56
CA TYR A 547 -27.70 22.85 -15.83
C TYR A 547 -28.37 21.50 -16.12
N THR A 548 -29.68 21.53 -16.35
CA THR A 548 -30.50 20.34 -16.67
C THR A 548 -31.08 20.45 -18.07
N TYR A 549 -30.88 19.42 -18.87
CA TYR A 549 -31.55 19.23 -20.15
C TYR A 549 -32.67 18.21 -19.98
N ASN A 550 -33.92 18.66 -20.08
CA ASN A 550 -35.09 17.79 -20.00
C ASN A 550 -35.61 17.49 -21.40
N SER A 551 -35.91 16.23 -21.68
CA SER A 551 -36.44 15.79 -22.96
C SER A 551 -37.72 14.96 -22.78
N TYR A 552 -38.84 15.54 -23.18
CA TYR A 552 -40.16 14.94 -23.08
C TYR A 552 -40.60 14.38 -24.42
N ARG A 553 -41.11 13.13 -24.42
CA ARG A 553 -41.75 12.54 -25.60
C ARG A 553 -43.25 12.45 -25.39
N ILE A 554 -43.99 13.17 -26.23
CA ILE A 554 -45.44 13.33 -26.15
C ILE A 554 -46.08 12.65 -27.37
N ASN A 555 -47.10 11.84 -27.11
CA ASN A 555 -48.04 11.31 -28.09
C ASN A 555 -49.31 12.15 -28.01
N THR A 556 -49.59 12.89 -29.07
CA THR A 556 -50.84 13.64 -29.19
C THR A 556 -51.96 12.68 -29.60
N PRO A 557 -53.15 12.68 -28.95
CA PRO A 557 -54.30 11.95 -29.45
C PRO A 557 -54.75 12.51 -30.82
N PRO A 558 -55.33 11.68 -31.73
CA PRO A 558 -55.72 12.13 -33.06
C PRO A 558 -56.84 13.17 -32.97
N ILE A 559 -56.64 14.34 -33.57
CA ILE A 559 -57.68 15.36 -33.74
C ILE A 559 -58.64 14.84 -34.83
N ARG A 560 -59.93 14.66 -34.51
CA ARG A 560 -60.95 14.47 -35.54
C ARG A 560 -61.19 15.82 -36.21
N THR A 561 -60.66 16.01 -37.41
CA THR A 561 -61.07 17.12 -38.29
C THR A 561 -62.33 16.72 -39.05
N PHE A 562 -63.09 17.69 -39.58
CA PHE A 562 -64.34 17.49 -40.34
C PHE A 562 -64.18 16.71 -41.67
N ALA A 563 -63.00 16.16 -41.97
CA ALA A 563 -62.70 15.34 -43.15
C ALA A 563 -61.98 14.05 -42.71
N PRO A 564 -62.03 12.93 -43.46
CA PRO A 564 -61.50 11.64 -43.01
C PRO A 564 -59.97 11.61 -43.14
N MET A 565 -59.28 12.41 -42.34
CA MET A 565 -57.82 12.43 -42.23
C MET A 565 -57.43 11.99 -40.82
N LYS A 566 -56.76 10.83 -40.71
CA LYS A 566 -56.13 10.43 -39.45
C LYS A 566 -54.76 11.10 -39.38
N ILE A 567 -54.65 12.14 -38.56
CA ILE A 567 -53.39 12.82 -38.27
C ILE A 567 -52.79 12.20 -37.00
N LYS A 568 -51.58 11.66 -37.09
CA LYS A 568 -50.83 11.19 -35.92
C LYS A 568 -49.61 12.07 -35.74
N THR A 569 -49.60 12.83 -34.65
CA THR A 569 -48.49 13.74 -34.30
C THR A 569 -47.69 13.13 -33.15
N LYS A 570 -46.38 13.09 -33.30
CA LYS A 570 -45.43 12.81 -32.21
C LYS A 570 -44.63 14.07 -31.93
N GLU A 571 -44.52 14.45 -30.67
CA GLU A 571 -43.82 15.66 -30.28
C GLU A 571 -42.69 15.33 -29.32
N LYS A 572 -41.57 16.06 -29.48
CA LYS A 572 -40.43 16.03 -28.57
C LYS A 572 -40.21 17.44 -28.05
N VAL A 573 -40.50 17.65 -26.77
CA VAL A 573 -40.30 18.94 -26.10
C VAL A 573 -38.97 18.89 -25.33
N ASN A 574 -38.10 19.87 -25.57
CA ASN A 574 -36.83 20.00 -24.86
C ASN A 574 -36.86 21.28 -24.03
N ILE A 575 -36.53 21.15 -22.75
CA ILE A 575 -36.52 22.25 -21.78
C ILE A 575 -35.13 22.34 -21.17
N ASN A 576 -34.49 23.49 -21.28
CA ASN A 576 -33.23 23.75 -20.59
C ASN A 576 -33.53 24.48 -19.29
N MET A 577 -32.90 24.05 -18.20
CA MET A 577 -33.05 24.68 -16.89
C MET A 577 -31.68 24.95 -16.27
N LEU A 578 -31.51 26.14 -15.71
CA LEU A 578 -30.44 26.43 -14.75
C LEU A 578 -31.06 26.41 -13.36
N SER A 579 -30.58 25.56 -12.46
CA SER A 579 -31.12 25.40 -11.11
C SER A 579 -30.08 25.66 -10.02
N MET A 580 -30.57 26.09 -8.86
CA MET A 580 -29.83 26.17 -7.62
C MET A 580 -30.58 25.38 -6.54
N ASP A 581 -29.82 24.62 -5.75
CA ASP A 581 -30.35 23.75 -4.70
C ASP A 581 -29.65 24.07 -3.38
N ILE A 582 -30.39 24.07 -2.27
CA ILE A 582 -29.84 24.11 -0.91
C ILE A 582 -30.31 22.86 -0.18
N TYR A 583 -29.38 22.16 0.47
CA TYR A 583 -29.67 20.86 1.07
C TYR A 583 -28.94 20.64 2.41
N GLN A 584 -29.56 19.81 3.23
CA GLN A 584 -29.01 19.26 4.46
C GLN A 584 -28.58 17.82 4.20
N ARG A 585 -27.40 17.42 4.69
CA ARG A 585 -26.87 16.05 4.56
C ARG A 585 -26.74 15.38 5.92
N PHE A 586 -27.29 14.18 6.05
CA PHE A 586 -27.16 13.31 7.21
C PHE A 586 -26.34 12.07 6.83
N ARG A 587 -25.26 11.78 7.55
CA ARG A 587 -24.50 10.54 7.37
C ARG A 587 -25.05 9.45 8.29
N LEU A 588 -25.35 8.29 7.71
CA LEU A 588 -25.95 7.18 8.44
C LEU A 588 -24.93 6.40 9.28
N PHE A 589 -23.64 6.40 8.88
CA PHE A 589 -22.56 5.71 9.59
C PHE A 589 -21.36 6.66 9.83
N PRO A 590 -21.35 7.44 10.94
CA PRO A 590 -20.34 8.47 11.20
C PRO A 590 -18.96 7.95 11.67
N GLY A 591 -18.79 6.61 11.79
CA GLY A 591 -17.56 5.96 12.26
C GLY A 591 -16.56 5.54 11.18
N GLU A 592 -16.92 5.64 9.89
CA GLU A 592 -15.97 5.49 8.77
C GLU A 592 -15.13 6.77 8.64
N GLN A 593 -13.88 6.69 8.11
CA GLN A 593 -13.09 7.89 7.81
C GLN A 593 -13.95 8.90 7.03
N LEU A 594 -13.77 10.20 7.30
CA LEU A 594 -14.55 11.26 6.67
C LEU A 594 -14.52 11.07 5.14
N GLY A 595 -15.65 11.30 4.47
CA GLY A 595 -15.85 11.02 3.04
C GLY A 595 -17.29 11.36 2.62
N PHE A 596 -17.75 10.87 1.47
CA PHE A 596 -19.17 10.88 1.14
C PHE A 596 -19.96 9.88 2.00
N GLY A 597 -19.41 8.69 2.23
CA GLY A 597 -20.01 7.64 3.08
C GLY A 597 -21.41 7.22 2.61
N CYS A 598 -22.19 6.61 3.51
CA CYS A 598 -23.63 6.45 3.33
C CYS A 598 -24.37 7.67 3.86
N TYR A 599 -25.16 8.34 3.02
CA TYR A 599 -25.80 9.60 3.38
C TYR A 599 -27.20 9.78 2.79
N ILE A 600 -27.97 10.66 3.42
CA ILE A 600 -29.25 11.18 2.94
C ILE A 600 -29.15 12.69 2.82
N ASP A 601 -29.42 13.23 1.63
CA ASP A 601 -29.62 14.66 1.41
C ASP A 601 -31.11 14.97 1.31
N MET A 602 -31.53 16.06 1.93
CA MET A 602 -32.87 16.62 1.78
C MET A 602 -32.76 18.11 1.52
N GLY A 603 -33.40 18.60 0.47
CA GLY A 603 -33.25 19.99 0.06
C GLY A 603 -34.41 20.54 -0.75
N VAL A 604 -34.30 21.83 -1.04
CA VAL A 604 -35.20 22.55 -1.95
C VAL A 604 -34.39 23.06 -3.13
N TYR A 605 -35.05 23.20 -4.27
CA TYR A 605 -34.44 23.75 -5.48
C TYR A 605 -35.32 24.82 -6.11
N GLY A 606 -34.68 25.77 -6.77
CA GLY A 606 -35.28 26.74 -7.67
C GLY A 606 -34.56 26.71 -9.02
N GLY A 607 -35.29 26.85 -10.11
CA GLY A 607 -34.74 26.77 -11.45
C GLY A 607 -35.41 27.71 -12.44
N TRP A 608 -34.60 28.22 -13.37
CA TRP A 608 -35.02 29.09 -14.45
C TRP A 608 -34.98 28.32 -15.78
N ASN A 609 -36.12 28.23 -16.44
CA ASN A 609 -36.29 27.59 -17.74
C ASN A 609 -36.00 28.57 -18.86
N PHE A 610 -35.16 28.18 -19.81
CA PHE A 610 -34.76 29.03 -20.92
C PHE A 610 -34.55 28.23 -22.20
N ASP A 611 -34.58 28.93 -23.34
CA ASP A 611 -34.29 28.37 -24.66
C ASP A 611 -35.01 27.04 -24.98
N ASN A 612 -36.32 27.00 -24.72
CA ASN A 612 -37.14 25.80 -24.85
C ASN A 612 -37.58 25.57 -26.31
N TYR A 613 -37.61 24.31 -26.77
CA TYR A 613 -37.99 23.96 -28.15
C TYR A 613 -38.94 22.77 -28.22
N CYS A 614 -39.86 22.80 -29.18
CA CYS A 614 -40.68 21.66 -29.56
C CYS A 614 -40.27 21.17 -30.96
N ILE A 615 -40.16 19.85 -31.12
CA ILE A 615 -39.98 19.18 -32.40
C ILE A 615 -41.20 18.32 -32.65
N SER A 616 -42.03 18.67 -33.62
CA SER A 616 -43.21 17.90 -34.01
C SER A 616 -42.94 17.11 -35.29
N ILE A 617 -43.43 15.87 -35.31
CA ILE A 617 -43.43 14.98 -36.47
C ILE A 617 -44.88 14.60 -36.74
N THR A 618 -45.44 15.13 -37.82
CA THR A 618 -46.81 14.88 -38.22
C THR A 618 -46.83 13.85 -39.35
N LYS A 619 -47.60 12.79 -39.16
CA LYS A 619 -47.92 11.81 -40.20
C LYS A 619 -49.38 11.95 -40.59
N THR A 620 -49.63 12.19 -41.86
CA THR A 620 -50.98 12.29 -42.42
C THR A 620 -51.24 11.08 -43.31
N LYS A 621 -52.44 10.48 -43.20
CA LYS A 621 -52.91 9.42 -44.09
C LYS A 621 -54.25 9.83 -44.71
N THR A 622 -54.32 9.84 -46.04
CA THR A 622 -55.52 10.16 -46.84
C THR A 622 -56.17 8.87 -47.34
N ASN A 623 -57.51 8.81 -47.38
CA ASN A 623 -58.25 7.57 -47.69
C ASN A 623 -58.23 7.11 -49.17
N GLN A 624 -57.45 7.73 -50.06
CA GLN A 624 -57.46 7.38 -51.50
C GLN A 624 -56.13 6.93 -52.09
N GLN A 625 -55.01 6.97 -51.36
CA GLN A 625 -53.76 6.33 -51.75
C GLN A 625 -52.86 6.28 -50.52
N ASP A 626 -52.05 5.23 -50.36
CA ASP A 626 -51.15 5.00 -49.22
C ASP A 626 -49.97 6.01 -49.14
N ASP A 627 -50.18 7.27 -49.50
CA ASP A 627 -49.18 8.33 -49.41
C ASP A 627 -49.05 8.82 -47.96
N LEU A 628 -47.90 8.50 -47.36
CA LEU A 628 -47.48 8.89 -46.02
C LEU A 628 -46.63 10.16 -46.10
N THR A 629 -47.25 11.33 -45.98
CA THR A 629 -46.48 12.58 -45.83
C THR A 629 -45.98 12.71 -44.39
N ILE A 630 -44.64 12.82 -44.23
CA ILE A 630 -43.99 13.05 -42.93
C ILE A 630 -43.42 14.47 -42.90
N ILE A 631 -43.99 15.33 -42.06
CA ILE A 631 -43.50 16.70 -41.88
C ILE A 631 -42.80 16.78 -40.52
N ARG A 632 -41.56 17.27 -40.49
CA ARG A 632 -40.80 17.54 -39.27
C ARG A 632 -40.61 19.04 -39.09
N ARG A 633 -41.08 19.59 -37.98
CA ARG A 633 -40.95 21.03 -37.65
C ARG A 633 -40.24 21.20 -36.31
N LYS A 634 -39.28 22.14 -36.24
CA LYS A 634 -38.67 22.60 -34.99
C LYS A 634 -39.15 24.02 -34.72
N SER A 635 -39.77 24.26 -33.57
CA SER A 635 -40.26 25.58 -33.14
C SER A 635 -39.70 25.93 -31.76
N LYS A 636 -39.37 27.21 -31.57
CA LYS A 636 -39.03 27.73 -30.24
C LYS A 636 -40.32 27.95 -29.46
N ILE A 637 -40.34 27.52 -28.20
CA ILE A 637 -41.50 27.67 -27.31
C ILE A 637 -41.42 29.07 -26.70
N LYS A 638 -42.41 29.92 -27.00
CA LYS A 638 -42.58 31.27 -26.44
C LYS A 638 -43.70 31.26 -25.39
N GLY A 639 -43.77 32.29 -24.56
CA GLY A 639 -44.70 32.39 -23.42
C GLY A 639 -46.17 32.06 -23.74
N ASP A 640 -46.66 32.41 -24.94
CA ASP A 640 -48.05 32.23 -25.36
C ASP A 640 -48.31 30.94 -26.17
N SER A 641 -47.45 29.92 -26.01
CA SER A 641 -47.62 28.65 -26.73
C SER A 641 -48.59 27.69 -26.02
N TYR A 642 -49.21 26.77 -26.76
CA TYR A 642 -50.09 25.71 -26.21
C TYR A 642 -49.38 24.73 -25.25
N ILE A 643 -48.07 24.89 -25.04
CA ILE A 643 -47.25 24.19 -24.05
C ILE A 643 -46.69 25.25 -23.09
N PRO A 644 -47.47 25.71 -22.10
CA PRO A 644 -46.99 26.72 -21.17
C PRO A 644 -45.90 26.10 -20.28
N ILE A 645 -44.66 26.57 -20.44
CA ILE A 645 -43.54 26.23 -19.56
C ILE A 645 -43.30 27.45 -18.67
N PRO A 646 -43.51 27.34 -17.35
CA PRO A 646 -43.27 28.47 -16.46
C PRO A 646 -41.78 28.85 -16.51
N PRO A 647 -41.45 30.16 -16.54
CA PRO A 647 -40.07 30.60 -16.59
C PRO A 647 -39.32 30.19 -15.32
N LEU A 648 -39.99 30.16 -14.17
CA LEU A 648 -39.43 29.70 -12.91
C LEU A 648 -40.14 28.43 -12.42
N GLN A 649 -39.37 27.50 -11.87
CA GLN A 649 -39.87 26.30 -11.21
C GLN A 649 -39.13 26.05 -9.91
N TRP A 650 -39.80 25.44 -8.94
CA TRP A 650 -39.20 25.08 -7.66
C TRP A 650 -39.85 23.82 -7.10
N GLY A 651 -39.16 23.21 -6.14
CA GLY A 651 -39.62 21.99 -5.51
C GLY A 651 -38.65 21.46 -4.47
N VAL A 652 -38.83 20.19 -4.14
CA VAL A 652 -38.01 19.46 -3.16
C VAL A 652 -37.17 18.40 -3.84
N ASN A 653 -36.02 18.10 -3.24
CA ASN A 653 -35.15 17.00 -3.66
C ASN A 653 -34.76 16.14 -2.46
N ILE A 654 -34.54 14.86 -2.74
CA ILE A 654 -33.96 13.88 -1.82
C ILE A 654 -32.88 13.10 -2.55
N ARG A 655 -31.77 12.80 -1.88
CA ARG A 655 -30.73 11.91 -2.40
C ARG A 655 -30.34 10.90 -1.35
N ILE A 656 -30.19 9.64 -1.75
CA ILE A 656 -29.65 8.58 -0.90
C ILE A 656 -28.41 8.08 -1.59
N GLY A 657 -27.25 8.27 -0.96
CA GLY A 657 -25.96 8.02 -1.58
C GLY A 657 -25.07 7.08 -0.79
N TYR A 658 -24.19 6.39 -1.52
CA TYR A 658 -23.06 5.64 -1.00
C TYR A 658 -21.82 5.98 -1.81
N GLY A 659 -20.86 6.66 -1.19
CA GLY A 659 -19.64 7.12 -1.86
C GLY A 659 -19.95 8.11 -2.99
N LEU A 660 -19.47 7.81 -4.20
CA LEU A 660 -19.63 8.68 -5.39
C LEU A 660 -21.00 8.53 -6.08
N LEU A 661 -21.80 7.53 -5.71
CA LEU A 661 -23.08 7.26 -6.35
C LEU A 661 -24.24 7.65 -5.42
N ALA A 662 -25.30 8.20 -6.00
CA ALA A 662 -26.56 8.42 -5.29
C ALA A 662 -27.77 8.15 -6.17
N VAL A 663 -28.83 7.63 -5.56
CA VAL A 663 -30.17 7.67 -6.14
C VAL A 663 -30.80 8.98 -5.71
N TYR A 664 -31.40 9.71 -6.64
CA TYR A 664 -32.07 10.97 -6.33
C TYR A 664 -33.53 10.94 -6.76
N GLY A 665 -34.35 11.68 -6.01
CA GLY A 665 -35.72 11.99 -6.33
C GLY A 665 -35.93 13.50 -6.26
N ARG A 666 -36.59 14.08 -7.26
CA ARG A 666 -36.93 15.50 -7.29
C ARG A 666 -38.41 15.64 -7.59
N TYR A 667 -39.11 16.47 -6.81
CA TYR A 667 -40.54 16.69 -6.97
C TYR A 667 -40.84 18.18 -7.15
N ARG A 668 -41.46 18.52 -8.28
CA ARG A 668 -41.86 19.90 -8.62
C ARG A 668 -43.13 20.29 -7.86
N ILE A 669 -43.08 21.44 -7.18
CA ILE A 669 -44.18 21.98 -6.37
C ILE A 669 -44.69 23.32 -6.91
N SER A 670 -43.99 23.95 -7.85
CA SER A 670 -44.37 25.24 -8.45
C SER A 670 -45.83 25.31 -8.92
N ASP A 671 -46.39 24.20 -9.39
CA ASP A 671 -47.75 24.13 -9.92
C ASP A 671 -48.84 24.14 -8.83
N ILE A 672 -48.48 23.90 -7.56
CA ILE A 672 -49.41 23.85 -6.42
C ILE A 672 -49.82 25.26 -5.98
N ILE A 673 -48.95 26.27 -6.18
CA ILE A 673 -49.17 27.67 -5.77
C ILE A 673 -49.48 28.56 -6.99
N ALA A 674 -49.02 28.18 -8.19
CA ALA A 674 -49.16 29.01 -9.40
C ALA A 674 -50.61 29.20 -9.89
N ASN A 675 -51.57 28.37 -9.47
CA ASN A 675 -52.98 28.57 -9.84
C ASN A 675 -53.59 29.83 -9.22
N ASP A 676 -53.05 30.33 -8.09
CA ASP A 676 -53.57 31.53 -7.41
C ASP A 676 -52.81 32.81 -7.79
N LEU A 677 -51.56 32.70 -8.28
CA LEU A 677 -50.71 33.85 -8.62
C LEU A 677 -50.82 34.31 -10.09
N PHE A 678 -51.36 33.47 -10.98
CA PHE A 678 -51.57 33.79 -12.39
C PHE A 678 -52.95 33.28 -12.85
N PRO A 679 -54.04 34.07 -12.70
CA PRO A 679 -55.37 33.64 -13.13
C PRO A 679 -55.38 33.37 -14.64
N ARG A 680 -55.76 32.15 -15.03
CA ARG A 680 -55.83 31.71 -16.44
C ARG A 680 -57.19 32.06 -17.02
N GLY A 681 -57.22 32.83 -18.11
CA GLY A 681 -58.44 33.16 -18.86
C GLY A 681 -59.09 31.93 -19.51
N ASP A 682 -60.41 31.97 -19.64
CA ASP A 682 -61.37 30.87 -19.89
C ASP A 682 -61.28 30.08 -21.23
N GLU A 683 -60.20 30.17 -22.00
CA GLU A 683 -60.08 29.36 -23.23
C GLU A 683 -59.26 28.08 -22.98
N LYS A 684 -59.97 26.95 -22.91
CA LYS A 684 -59.43 25.57 -22.87
C LYS A 684 -58.62 25.24 -24.15
N LEU A 685 -57.43 25.81 -24.29
CA LEU A 685 -56.36 25.17 -25.05
C LEU A 685 -55.89 23.95 -24.25
N HIS A 686 -55.65 22.81 -24.90
CA HIS A 686 -55.17 21.59 -24.24
C HIS A 686 -53.80 21.84 -23.58
N ILE A 687 -53.78 22.22 -22.30
CA ILE A 687 -52.57 22.44 -21.52
C ILE A 687 -52.02 21.07 -21.10
N TYR A 688 -50.84 20.71 -21.59
CA TYR A 688 -50.14 19.51 -21.13
C TYR A 688 -49.53 19.77 -19.74
N ASP A 689 -50.04 19.09 -18.69
CA ASP A 689 -49.34 19.04 -17.40
C ASP A 689 -48.13 18.11 -17.52
N PHE A 690 -46.94 18.59 -17.16
CA PHE A 690 -45.71 17.82 -17.25
C PHE A 690 -45.51 16.94 -15.99
N PRO A 691 -44.95 15.73 -16.11
CA PRO A 691 -44.62 14.90 -14.95
C PRO A 691 -43.86 15.69 -13.87
N LYS A 692 -44.29 15.54 -12.62
CA LYS A 692 -43.80 16.31 -11.47
C LYS A 692 -42.68 15.61 -10.73
N LEU A 693 -42.61 14.28 -10.82
CA LEU A 693 -41.61 13.46 -10.16
C LEU A 693 -40.49 13.09 -11.15
N GLU A 694 -39.27 13.29 -10.72
CA GLU A 694 -38.04 12.89 -11.39
C GLU A 694 -37.30 11.92 -10.47
N VAL A 695 -36.85 10.79 -11.01
CA VAL A 695 -36.02 9.82 -10.27
C VAL A 695 -34.87 9.37 -11.16
N GLY A 696 -33.66 9.29 -10.59
CA GLY A 696 -32.49 8.92 -11.35
C GLY A 696 -31.27 8.61 -10.52
N LEU A 697 -30.13 8.51 -11.21
CA LEU A 697 -28.82 8.29 -10.61
C LEU A 697 -27.97 9.55 -10.72
N GLN A 698 -27.20 9.82 -9.67
CA GLN A 698 -26.18 10.84 -9.62
C GLN A 698 -24.81 10.17 -9.47
N LEU A 699 -23.85 10.62 -10.28
CA LEU A 699 -22.44 10.31 -10.16
C LEU A 699 -21.69 11.59 -9.77
N THR A 700 -21.08 11.57 -8.60
CA THR A 700 -20.16 12.61 -8.14
C THR A 700 -18.77 12.35 -8.71
N ILE A 701 -18.14 13.39 -9.25
CA ILE A 701 -16.79 13.33 -9.80
C ILE A 701 -15.84 13.92 -8.74
N PRO A 702 -14.93 13.15 -8.15
CA PRO A 702 -14.02 13.66 -7.15
C PRO A 702 -13.00 14.62 -7.78
N THR A 703 -12.91 15.82 -7.23
CA THR A 703 -11.84 16.77 -7.51
C THR A 703 -10.68 16.53 -6.55
N SER A 704 -9.56 16.00 -7.06
CA SER A 704 -8.27 16.00 -6.36
C SER A 704 -7.46 17.20 -6.84
N MET A 705 -7.29 18.20 -5.98
CA MET A 705 -6.17 19.14 -6.04
C MET A 705 -5.53 19.20 -4.66
#